data_AF-A0A2A4KC86-F1
#
_entry.id   AF-A0A2A4KC86-F1
#
_cell.length_a   1.000
_cell.length_b   1.000
_cell.length_c   1.000
_cell.angle_alpha   90.00
_cell.angle_beta   90.00
_cell.angle_gamma   90.00
#
_symmetry.space_group_name_H-M   'P 1'
#
loop_
_entity.id
_entity.type
_entity.pdbx_description
1 polymer ?
#
loop_
_entity_poly.entity_id
_entity_poly.type
_entity_poly.pdbx_seq_one_letter_code
_entity_poly.pdbx_strand_id
1 'polypeptide(L)'
;PAPTLWLRGADLLADDSSIADAARRTLARAARIVTAAGARGDMATATPERIARLAADAGHPLLVVLDGPEEMPPLLAHHLADWTAGTAAWLREYRVRLVVACRPEHWETAGALYPPGALHRPRRPARRLPPALRLGDLTPDQADKAKERYGIPPTALAPGHDRHPLTLRLLAEVRAALPPGVPGRPDTEDVFGAHLDLMCVRIAVRIAAAADEHPRGTAVRRLAARVAGQVHEAARRCLGPGQGELDRAAFEEIFPWRTGWASAVLTEGLLVPAGAGYRFAHEELGDWVQGAHLDLDAALRSLVHRWHRGSGGRAGAPRRGSGGLDGDPYRQSVGPDPGAGPRAGREPRSLPVPRHRIGPVIQAMVLLGRRQGTAALAHRMADLIEALDRLWTDDGPRDEDAAWWAAHLLGGSLLRVPDARPYLGVLRVLAGRITRRSAARGPEGPGAYGEFGPWFWRRLRLPEEDRIDLLRRLVPADGVPRTDGDERYLDAVARRLTLDAPAVQPLLCRWFTDERPLMVGPDAPPDVPLRPTVAAAAQALLYARRDLAVDELTDALVATPHQRAGELLAALAEDEPTALCRAVERWARDEDRPARRSAAARYAGLLQQRVTAEGDRALLRSAAGILLARPEDGDLHAAALTLLVRDPGTRNRHLPAALRVFAAGDPRLPVELLAEVFPAHPEPVLAALRARLARPGDGGGAVLRALAGLDTPALALHVAGLVREYIDAHPEDGTHTAEYVDLRLEHGPAARALLLPLVTGLLRDRPAPPAVRAALARVLAGSGSTASRPLRAELLEVLLEFEQVTGRDPDVLEALLRAAADGSGHRPEVRTRALVHRTGMLLVRTPEGAARFDRGLVEAARDVPGFAALVTRWLADAPQEWAAVVGPSARRTVEALETSRPSMPMPMQAAGREHGSLRPA
;
A
#
# COMPACT_ATOMS: atom_id res chain seq x y z
N PRO A 1 34.19 37.76 -15.62
CA PRO A 1 34.29 36.37 -15.13
C PRO A 1 35.26 36.35 -13.94
N ALA A 2 35.01 35.54 -12.90
CA ALA A 2 35.97 35.41 -11.80
C ALA A 2 37.31 34.85 -12.34
N PRO A 3 38.47 35.26 -11.81
CA PRO A 3 39.74 34.61 -12.13
C PRO A 3 39.66 33.13 -11.72
N THR A 4 39.92 32.22 -12.66
CA THR A 4 39.76 30.77 -12.45
C THR A 4 41.08 30.04 -12.69
N LEU A 5 41.47 29.21 -11.71
CA LEU A 5 42.59 28.29 -11.79
C LEU A 5 42.06 26.86 -11.92
N TRP A 6 42.49 26.15 -12.96
CA TRP A 6 42.14 24.75 -13.19
C TRP A 6 43.29 23.84 -12.77
N LEU A 7 42.99 22.89 -11.89
CA LEU A 7 43.90 21.90 -11.36
C LEU A 7 43.28 20.50 -11.56
N ARG A 8 44.13 19.48 -11.68
CA ARG A 8 43.70 18.08 -11.69
C ARG A 8 44.28 17.35 -10.49
N GLY A 9 43.63 16.29 -10.02
CA GLY A 9 44.19 15.41 -8.99
C GLY A 9 45.54 14.84 -9.39
N ALA A 10 45.71 14.51 -10.67
CA ALA A 10 46.97 14.13 -11.29
C ALA A 10 48.12 15.14 -11.13
N ASP A 11 47.83 16.43 -10.90
CA ASP A 11 48.85 17.47 -10.75
C ASP A 11 49.28 17.67 -9.26
N LEU A 12 48.67 16.92 -8.34
CA LEU A 12 49.01 16.90 -6.91
C LEU A 12 50.25 16.03 -6.65
N LEU A 13 51.02 16.41 -5.63
CA LEU A 13 52.22 15.70 -5.21
C LEU A 13 52.05 15.06 -3.83
N ALA A 14 52.84 14.02 -3.55
CA ALA A 14 52.75 13.24 -2.30
C ALA A 14 53.02 14.08 -1.04
N ASP A 15 53.80 15.14 -1.16
CA ASP A 15 54.23 16.05 -0.10
C ASP A 15 53.40 17.34 -0.03
N ASP A 16 52.34 17.47 -0.84
CA ASP A 16 51.46 18.62 -0.77
C ASP A 16 50.77 18.70 0.59
N SER A 17 50.84 19.88 1.21
CA SER A 17 50.18 20.16 2.49
C SER A 17 48.77 20.72 2.31
N SER A 18 48.50 21.30 1.14
CA SER A 18 47.20 21.84 0.76
C SER A 18 47.10 22.04 -0.76
N ILE A 19 45.90 22.36 -1.27
CA ILE A 19 45.70 22.76 -2.67
C ILE A 19 46.55 23.97 -3.10
N ALA A 20 47.00 24.79 -2.14
CA ALA A 20 47.80 25.98 -2.42
C ALA A 20 49.17 25.64 -3.02
N ASP A 21 49.75 24.48 -2.67
CA ASP A 21 51.05 24.05 -3.19
C ASP A 21 50.96 23.72 -4.69
N ALA A 22 49.90 23.02 -5.09
CA ALA A 22 49.58 22.78 -6.50
C ALA A 22 49.25 24.07 -7.26
N ALA A 23 48.51 24.98 -6.62
CA ALA A 23 48.21 26.30 -7.19
C ALA A 23 49.50 27.11 -7.43
N ARG A 24 50.43 27.11 -6.47
CA ARG A 24 51.72 27.79 -6.55
C ARG A 24 52.55 27.27 -7.73
N ARG A 25 52.66 25.95 -7.88
CA ARG A 25 53.38 25.34 -9.01
C ARG A 25 52.75 25.70 -10.36
N THR A 26 51.43 25.67 -10.44
CA THR A 26 50.69 25.98 -11.68
C THR A 26 50.84 27.45 -12.07
N LEU A 27 50.71 28.37 -11.10
CA LEU A 27 50.89 29.80 -11.33
C LEU A 27 52.34 30.16 -11.66
N ALA A 28 53.33 29.50 -11.05
CA ALA A 28 54.73 29.68 -11.42
C ALA A 28 54.99 29.25 -12.88
N ARG A 29 54.34 28.18 -13.36
CA ARG A 29 54.42 27.77 -14.77
C ARG A 29 53.72 28.79 -15.69
N ALA A 30 52.53 29.25 -15.32
CA ALA A 30 51.81 30.28 -16.08
C ALA A 30 52.59 31.60 -16.15
N ALA A 31 53.22 32.03 -15.05
CA ALA A 31 54.06 33.22 -14.99
C ALA A 31 55.25 33.11 -15.95
N ARG A 32 55.91 31.93 -16.06
CA ARG A 32 56.96 31.70 -17.05
C ARG A 32 56.46 31.87 -18.49
N ILE A 33 55.29 31.32 -18.80
CA ILE A 33 54.71 31.41 -20.14
C ILE A 33 54.39 32.88 -20.50
N VAL A 34 53.76 33.60 -19.57
CA VAL A 34 53.35 35.00 -19.77
C VAL A 34 54.57 35.94 -19.81
N THR A 35 55.62 35.65 -19.03
CA THR A 35 56.90 36.38 -19.09
C THR A 35 57.63 36.11 -20.41
N ALA A 36 57.67 34.86 -20.87
CA ALA A 36 58.21 34.51 -22.19
C ALA A 36 57.44 35.17 -23.34
N ALA A 37 56.15 35.46 -23.14
CA ALA A 37 55.31 36.22 -24.06
C ALA A 37 55.46 37.75 -23.94
N GLY A 38 56.38 38.26 -23.09
CA GLY A 38 56.74 39.68 -23.00
C GLY A 38 56.03 40.50 -21.92
N ALA A 39 55.30 39.87 -21.00
CA ALA A 39 54.67 40.58 -19.88
C ALA A 39 55.70 41.16 -18.88
N ARG A 40 55.43 42.35 -18.36
CA ARG A 40 56.28 43.03 -17.35
C ARG A 40 55.92 42.54 -15.95
N GLY A 41 56.91 42.14 -15.15
CA GLY A 41 56.75 41.78 -13.74
C GLY A 41 57.78 40.77 -13.26
N ASP A 42 57.90 40.63 -11.93
CA ASP A 42 58.73 39.60 -11.30
C ASP A 42 57.93 38.30 -11.12
N MET A 43 58.40 37.20 -11.72
CA MET A 43 57.78 35.89 -11.64
C MET A 43 57.64 35.38 -10.19
N ALA A 44 58.53 35.79 -9.27
CA ALA A 44 58.46 35.41 -7.87
C ALA A 44 57.23 36.00 -7.15
N THR A 45 56.60 37.02 -7.73
CA THR A 45 55.40 37.66 -7.17
C THR A 45 54.09 36.96 -7.54
N ALA A 46 54.09 36.01 -8.48
CA ALA A 46 52.90 35.29 -8.95
C ALA A 46 52.45 34.19 -7.97
N THR A 47 52.35 34.51 -6.68
CA THR A 47 51.89 33.56 -5.64
C THR A 47 50.37 33.48 -5.60
N PRO A 48 49.80 32.31 -5.26
CA PRO A 48 48.35 32.13 -5.18
C PRO A 48 47.71 33.08 -4.15
N GLU A 49 48.40 33.40 -3.05
CA GLU A 49 47.95 34.35 -2.02
C GLU A 49 47.88 35.80 -2.53
N ARG A 50 48.82 36.21 -3.38
CA ARG A 50 48.81 37.55 -3.99
C ARG A 50 47.68 37.66 -5.02
N ILE A 51 47.52 36.65 -5.86
CA ILE A 51 46.47 36.62 -6.89
C ILE A 51 45.08 36.58 -6.23
N ALA A 52 44.91 35.80 -5.15
CA ALA A 52 43.66 35.78 -4.40
C ALA A 52 43.31 37.16 -3.79
N ARG A 53 44.29 37.87 -3.23
CA ARG A 53 44.10 39.24 -2.73
C ARG A 53 43.73 40.22 -3.84
N LEU A 54 44.45 40.19 -4.96
CA LEU A 54 44.16 41.06 -6.12
C LEU A 54 42.76 40.79 -6.69
N ALA A 55 42.35 39.53 -6.77
CA ALA A 55 41.01 39.17 -7.20
C ALA A 55 39.97 39.74 -6.22
N ALA A 56 40.19 39.54 -4.91
CA ALA A 56 39.29 40.03 -3.88
C ALA A 56 39.17 41.57 -3.87
N ASP A 57 40.28 42.29 -4.06
CA ASP A 57 40.31 43.76 -4.20
C ASP A 57 39.52 44.22 -5.43
N ALA A 58 39.52 43.42 -6.51
CA ALA A 58 38.70 43.62 -7.70
C ALA A 58 37.22 43.17 -7.53
N GLY A 59 36.80 42.78 -6.32
CA GLY A 59 35.41 42.38 -6.03
C GLY A 59 35.06 40.95 -6.45
N HIS A 60 36.04 40.12 -6.79
CA HIS A 60 35.82 38.74 -7.25
C HIS A 60 36.69 37.73 -6.49
N PRO A 61 36.16 36.64 -5.90
CA PRO A 61 37.02 35.63 -5.32
C PRO A 61 37.81 34.90 -6.42
N LEU A 62 39.05 34.49 -6.11
CA LEU A 62 39.75 33.50 -6.93
C LEU A 62 38.96 32.19 -6.87
N LEU A 63 38.64 31.63 -8.04
CA LEU A 63 38.00 30.32 -8.18
C LEU A 63 39.08 29.27 -8.51
N VAL A 64 39.13 28.20 -7.73
CA VAL A 64 39.94 27.01 -8.03
C VAL A 64 38.99 25.88 -8.40
N VAL A 65 39.26 25.22 -9.52
CA VAL A 65 38.57 24.00 -9.93
C VAL A 65 39.55 22.85 -9.79
N LEU A 66 39.20 21.85 -9.01
CA LEU A 66 39.95 20.59 -8.87
C LEU A 66 39.15 19.47 -9.54
N ASP A 67 39.68 18.95 -10.64
CA ASP A 67 39.08 17.85 -11.40
C ASP A 67 39.76 16.51 -11.07
N GLY A 68 38.97 15.49 -10.77
CA GLY A 68 39.46 14.14 -10.48
C GLY A 68 40.46 14.05 -9.32
N PRO A 69 40.20 14.58 -8.11
CA PRO A 69 41.09 14.45 -6.95
C PRO A 69 41.45 12.99 -6.60
N GLU A 70 40.62 12.01 -6.97
CA GLU A 70 40.91 10.59 -6.84
C GLU A 70 42.17 10.12 -7.57
N GLU A 71 42.67 10.90 -8.54
CA GLU A 71 43.95 10.67 -9.24
C GLU A 71 45.18 11.09 -8.42
N MET A 72 44.99 11.57 -7.19
CA MET A 72 46.10 11.99 -6.35
C MET A 72 47.04 10.83 -5.96
N PRO A 73 48.32 11.10 -5.68
CA PRO A 73 49.25 10.07 -5.26
C PRO A 73 48.77 9.31 -4.00
N PRO A 74 48.97 7.98 -3.91
CA PRO A 74 48.51 7.19 -2.75
C PRO A 74 49.02 7.68 -1.39
N LEU A 75 50.25 8.21 -1.34
CA LEU A 75 50.81 8.80 -0.13
C LEU A 75 50.03 10.03 0.34
N LEU A 76 49.56 10.87 -0.58
CA LEU A 76 48.73 12.02 -0.23
C LEU A 76 47.34 11.56 0.25
N ALA A 77 46.77 10.54 -0.39
CA ALA A 77 45.50 9.96 0.02
C ALA A 77 45.53 9.40 1.46
N HIS A 78 46.69 8.91 1.93
CA HIS A 78 46.85 8.46 3.31
C HIS A 78 46.82 9.60 4.34
N HIS A 79 47.22 10.81 3.96
CA HIS A 79 47.20 12.02 4.79
C HIS A 79 46.09 13.00 4.37
N LEU A 80 45.00 12.49 3.75
CA LEU A 80 43.92 13.29 3.18
C LEU A 80 43.25 14.21 4.22
N ALA A 81 43.14 13.79 5.48
CA ALA A 81 42.58 14.61 6.54
C ALA A 81 43.41 15.89 6.79
N ASP A 82 44.74 15.74 6.90
CA ASP A 82 45.66 16.85 7.11
C ASP A 82 45.67 17.78 5.89
N TRP A 83 45.74 17.21 4.69
CA TRP A 83 45.67 17.98 3.44
C TRP A 83 44.35 18.75 3.27
N THR A 84 43.22 18.14 3.67
CA THR A 84 41.90 18.77 3.62
C THR A 84 41.80 19.90 4.63
N ALA A 85 42.34 19.71 5.85
CA ALA A 85 42.39 20.76 6.87
C ALA A 85 43.25 21.96 6.42
N GLY A 86 44.44 21.70 5.86
CA GLY A 86 45.30 22.73 5.28
C GLY A 86 44.63 23.48 4.13
N THR A 87 43.94 22.75 3.24
CA THR A 87 43.15 23.32 2.15
C THR A 87 42.01 24.21 2.68
N ALA A 88 41.22 23.73 3.64
CA ALA A 88 40.13 24.51 4.22
C ALA A 88 40.62 25.78 4.94
N ALA A 89 41.75 25.70 5.64
CA ALA A 89 42.38 26.85 6.28
C ALA A 89 42.78 27.92 5.25
N TRP A 90 43.48 27.52 4.19
CA TRP A 90 43.92 28.41 3.12
C TRP A 90 42.74 29.07 2.37
N LEU A 91 41.72 28.29 2.02
CA LEU A 91 40.51 28.80 1.35
C LEU A 91 39.83 29.90 2.18
N ARG A 92 39.75 29.70 3.50
CA ARG A 92 39.14 30.64 4.44
C ARG A 92 39.98 31.92 4.59
N GLU A 93 41.29 31.78 4.77
CA GLU A 93 42.21 32.89 4.96
C GLU A 93 42.23 33.85 3.75
N TYR A 94 42.29 33.31 2.54
CA TYR A 94 42.42 34.09 1.30
C TYR A 94 41.10 34.30 0.54
N ARG A 95 39.95 33.92 1.14
CA ARG A 95 38.60 34.03 0.54
C ARG A 95 38.48 33.38 -0.84
N VAL A 96 39.21 32.30 -1.06
CA VAL A 96 39.19 31.52 -2.31
C VAL A 96 37.96 30.62 -2.32
N ARG A 97 37.44 30.33 -3.52
CA ARG A 97 36.34 29.37 -3.72
C ARG A 97 36.88 28.14 -4.44
N LEU A 98 36.55 26.96 -3.93
CA LEU A 98 36.93 25.68 -4.53
C LEU A 98 35.69 24.99 -5.10
N VAL A 99 35.80 24.50 -6.32
CA VAL A 99 34.86 23.55 -6.93
C VAL A 99 35.61 22.25 -7.14
N VAL A 100 35.07 21.16 -6.61
CA VAL A 100 35.63 19.80 -6.78
C VAL A 100 34.70 19.02 -7.69
N ALA A 101 35.25 18.51 -8.80
CA ALA A 101 34.59 17.55 -9.67
C ALA A 101 35.22 16.18 -9.40
N CYS A 102 34.45 15.26 -8.82
CA CYS A 102 34.95 13.95 -8.40
C CYS A 102 33.84 12.90 -8.42
N ARG A 103 34.24 11.65 -8.34
CA ARG A 103 33.33 10.52 -8.13
C ARG A 103 32.59 10.60 -6.78
N PRO A 104 31.33 10.13 -6.70
CA PRO A 104 30.58 10.06 -5.45
C PRO A 104 31.33 9.31 -4.34
N GLU A 105 32.00 8.22 -4.69
CA GLU A 105 32.73 7.34 -3.77
C GLU A 105 33.94 8.04 -3.13
N HIS A 106 34.58 8.96 -3.85
CA HIS A 106 35.64 9.80 -3.30
C HIS A 106 35.05 10.87 -2.36
N TRP A 107 33.97 11.53 -2.79
CA TRP A 107 33.35 12.62 -2.05
C TRP A 107 32.71 12.18 -0.72
N GLU A 108 32.21 10.95 -0.66
CA GLU A 108 31.67 10.35 0.57
C GLU A 108 32.67 10.45 1.73
N THR A 109 33.94 10.13 1.47
CA THR A 109 35.02 10.23 2.45
C THR A 109 35.60 11.64 2.53
N ALA A 110 35.99 12.23 1.39
CA ALA A 110 36.70 13.50 1.37
C ALA A 110 35.83 14.68 1.85
N GLY A 111 34.55 14.69 1.48
CA GLY A 111 33.61 15.73 1.88
C GLY A 111 33.34 15.75 3.39
N ALA A 112 33.40 14.59 4.06
CA ALA A 112 33.16 14.48 5.50
C ALA A 112 34.30 15.08 6.34
N LEU A 113 35.49 15.24 5.75
CA LEU A 113 36.67 15.83 6.40
C LEU A 113 36.62 17.36 6.45
N TYR A 114 35.74 18.01 5.67
CA TYR A 114 35.60 19.46 5.69
C TYR A 114 34.85 19.94 6.94
N PRO A 115 35.25 21.07 7.55
CA PRO A 115 34.56 21.63 8.71
C PRO A 115 33.06 21.91 8.46
N PRO A 116 32.20 21.80 9.49
CA PRO A 116 30.78 22.16 9.37
C PRO A 116 30.59 23.58 8.82
N GLY A 117 29.74 23.73 7.81
CA GLY A 117 29.44 25.01 7.17
C GLY A 117 30.44 25.46 6.10
N ALA A 118 31.55 24.73 5.88
CA ALA A 118 32.49 25.02 4.78
C ALA A 118 31.91 24.64 3.41
N LEU A 119 31.10 23.58 3.34
CA LEU A 119 30.55 23.08 2.09
C LEU A 119 29.34 23.89 1.62
N HIS A 120 29.28 24.15 0.30
CA HIS A 120 28.10 24.73 -0.32
C HIS A 120 26.91 23.76 -0.22
N ARG A 121 25.77 24.25 0.29
CA ARG A 121 24.52 23.49 0.30
C ARG A 121 23.69 23.85 -0.94
N PRO A 122 23.67 23.01 -1.98
CA PRO A 122 22.82 23.26 -3.13
C PRO A 122 21.35 23.11 -2.75
N ARG A 123 20.45 23.69 -3.56
CA ARG A 123 18.98 23.56 -3.39
C ARG A 123 18.51 22.10 -3.32
N ARG A 124 19.22 21.19 -4.00
CA ARG A 124 18.97 19.75 -3.99
C ARG A 124 20.29 19.04 -3.71
N PRO A 125 20.64 18.80 -2.44
CA PRO A 125 21.86 18.09 -2.10
C PRO A 125 21.79 16.63 -2.56
N ALA A 126 22.95 16.09 -2.92
CA ALA A 126 23.12 14.67 -3.12
C ALA A 126 22.75 13.92 -1.84
N ARG A 127 21.85 12.94 -1.96
CA ARG A 127 21.42 12.11 -0.81
C ARG A 127 22.62 11.30 -0.32
N ARG A 128 22.74 11.14 1.01
CA ARG A 128 23.76 10.31 1.70
C ARG A 128 25.22 10.74 1.50
N LEU A 129 25.45 11.88 0.87
CA LEU A 129 26.78 12.43 0.73
C LEU A 129 26.88 13.73 1.53
N PRO A 130 28.09 14.13 1.96
CA PRO A 130 28.35 15.51 2.35
C PRO A 130 27.81 16.47 1.28
N PRO A 131 27.28 17.67 1.65
CA PRO A 131 26.62 18.59 0.73
C PRO A 131 27.32 18.73 -0.63
N ALA A 132 26.67 18.23 -1.68
CA ALA A 132 27.18 18.21 -3.06
C ALA A 132 26.05 18.28 -4.08
N LEU A 133 26.38 18.75 -5.28
CA LEU A 133 25.50 18.71 -6.44
C LEU A 133 25.77 17.43 -7.23
N ARG A 134 24.77 16.53 -7.31
CA ARG A 134 24.90 15.31 -8.11
C ARG A 134 24.62 15.58 -9.58
N LEU A 135 25.56 15.21 -10.45
CA LEU A 135 25.36 15.18 -11.90
C LEU A 135 24.91 13.77 -12.31
N GLY A 136 23.91 13.69 -13.20
CA GLY A 136 23.39 12.44 -13.74
C GLY A 136 23.07 12.60 -15.23
N ASP A 137 22.28 11.68 -15.78
CA ASP A 137 21.85 11.75 -17.18
C ASP A 137 21.21 13.09 -17.52
N LEU A 138 21.36 13.52 -18.77
CA LEU A 138 20.69 14.70 -19.30
C LEU A 138 19.19 14.58 -19.08
N THR A 139 18.50 15.67 -18.79
CA THR A 139 17.02 15.71 -18.85
C THR A 139 16.54 15.38 -20.28
N PRO A 140 15.29 14.94 -20.49
CA PRO A 140 14.77 14.66 -21.83
C PRO A 140 15.04 15.81 -22.81
N ASP A 141 14.69 17.05 -22.45
CA ASP A 141 14.92 18.24 -23.28
C ASP A 141 16.41 18.50 -23.57
N GLN A 142 17.29 18.26 -22.59
CA GLN A 142 18.73 18.39 -22.79
C GLN A 142 19.28 17.29 -23.70
N ALA A 143 18.77 16.07 -23.57
CA ALA A 143 19.16 14.93 -24.40
C ALA A 143 18.72 15.15 -25.85
N ASP A 144 17.51 15.64 -26.10
CA ASP A 144 17.02 15.92 -27.45
C ASP A 144 17.82 17.05 -28.11
N LYS A 145 18.14 18.12 -27.37
CA LYS A 145 19.06 19.17 -27.84
C LYS A 145 20.47 18.64 -28.14
N ALA A 146 20.98 17.74 -27.31
CA ALA A 146 22.28 17.12 -27.53
C ALA A 146 22.27 16.23 -28.79
N LYS A 147 21.24 15.40 -28.96
CA LYS A 147 21.03 14.55 -30.14
C LYS A 147 20.96 15.40 -31.41
N GLU A 148 20.18 16.48 -31.42
CA GLU A 148 20.07 17.41 -32.53
C GLU A 148 21.44 17.99 -32.92
N ARG A 149 22.19 18.52 -31.94
CA ARG A 149 23.53 19.09 -32.16
C ARG A 149 24.56 18.07 -32.64
N TYR A 150 24.44 16.82 -32.20
CA TYR A 150 25.31 15.73 -32.63
C TYR A 150 24.83 15.03 -33.92
N GLY A 151 23.70 15.44 -34.51
CA GLY A 151 23.12 14.77 -35.68
C GLY A 151 22.67 13.32 -35.41
N ILE A 152 22.28 13.01 -34.17
CA ILE A 152 21.81 11.69 -33.74
C ILE A 152 20.27 11.65 -33.91
N PRO A 153 19.72 10.71 -34.69
CA PRO A 153 18.27 10.54 -34.79
C PRO A 153 17.62 10.21 -33.44
N PRO A 154 16.38 10.68 -33.16
CA PRO A 154 15.72 10.49 -31.86
C PRO A 154 15.66 9.04 -31.36
N THR A 155 15.53 8.06 -32.27
CA THR A 155 15.42 6.63 -31.97
C THR A 155 16.68 5.83 -32.30
N ALA A 156 17.85 6.47 -32.33
CA ALA A 156 19.12 5.84 -32.71
C ALA A 156 19.74 4.96 -31.60
N LEU A 157 19.27 5.06 -30.36
CA LEU A 157 19.75 4.29 -29.21
C LEU A 157 18.64 3.42 -28.64
N ALA A 158 19.03 2.34 -27.94
CA ALA A 158 18.10 1.55 -27.14
C ALA A 158 17.43 2.41 -26.04
N PRO A 159 16.15 2.17 -25.71
CA PRO A 159 15.47 2.91 -24.64
C PRO A 159 16.25 2.88 -23.33
N GLY A 160 16.41 4.03 -22.69
CA GLY A 160 17.14 4.15 -21.42
C GLY A 160 18.65 4.36 -21.54
N HIS A 161 19.19 4.41 -22.77
CA HIS A 161 20.59 4.76 -23.05
C HIS A 161 20.74 6.08 -23.81
N ASP A 162 19.62 6.70 -24.18
CA ASP A 162 19.52 7.84 -25.09
C ASP A 162 19.69 9.20 -24.40
N ARG A 163 20.01 9.21 -23.11
CA ARG A 163 20.19 10.42 -22.28
C ARG A 163 21.58 10.53 -21.65
N HIS A 164 22.40 9.49 -21.78
CA HIS A 164 23.71 9.43 -21.16
C HIS A 164 24.72 10.29 -21.95
N PRO A 165 25.35 11.34 -21.34
CA PRO A 165 26.17 12.30 -22.08
C PRO A 165 27.34 11.68 -22.85
N LEU A 166 28.07 10.76 -22.21
CA LEU A 166 29.22 10.11 -22.84
C LEU A 166 28.76 9.21 -23.99
N THR A 167 27.69 8.45 -23.81
CA THR A 167 27.15 7.55 -24.85
C THR A 167 26.75 8.32 -26.09
N LEU A 168 26.07 9.46 -25.92
CA LEU A 168 25.70 10.33 -27.04
C LEU A 168 26.93 10.87 -27.78
N ARG A 169 27.95 11.33 -27.04
CA ARG A 169 29.20 11.83 -27.63
C ARG A 169 29.91 10.74 -28.44
N LEU A 170 30.13 9.57 -27.84
CA LEU A 170 30.86 8.48 -28.50
C LEU A 170 30.07 7.94 -29.70
N LEU A 171 28.75 7.85 -29.61
CA LEU A 171 27.90 7.48 -30.75
C LEU A 171 28.02 8.49 -31.90
N ALA A 172 28.09 9.80 -31.60
CA ALA A 172 28.28 10.82 -32.63
C ALA A 172 29.59 10.59 -33.40
N GLU A 173 30.68 10.31 -32.68
CA GLU A 173 31.99 10.02 -33.28
C GLU A 173 31.98 8.74 -34.13
N VAL A 174 31.32 7.69 -33.64
CA VAL A 174 31.13 6.43 -34.37
C VAL A 174 30.31 6.65 -35.64
N ARG A 175 29.20 7.38 -35.56
CA ARG A 175 28.33 7.66 -36.72
C ARG A 175 29.02 8.55 -37.75
N ALA A 176 29.85 9.50 -37.33
CA ALA A 176 30.64 10.32 -38.24
C ALA A 176 31.68 9.50 -39.03
N ALA A 177 32.13 8.37 -38.48
CA ALA A 177 33.07 7.46 -39.13
C ALA A 177 32.41 6.37 -40.00
N LEU A 178 31.11 6.15 -39.84
CA LEU A 178 30.34 5.13 -40.57
C LEU A 178 29.57 5.76 -41.75
N PRO A 179 29.23 4.96 -42.79
CA PRO A 179 28.30 5.39 -43.82
C PRO A 179 26.95 5.83 -43.23
N PRO A 180 26.23 6.79 -43.86
CA PRO A 180 24.90 7.17 -43.41
C PRO A 180 23.94 5.98 -43.50
N GLY A 181 23.03 5.87 -42.54
CA GLY A 181 21.95 4.86 -42.57
C GLY A 181 22.31 3.47 -42.02
N VAL A 182 23.43 3.30 -41.29
CA VAL A 182 23.71 2.03 -40.59
C VAL A 182 22.55 1.68 -39.66
N PRO A 183 21.91 0.49 -39.83
CA PRO A 183 20.77 0.07 -39.04
C PRO A 183 21.19 -0.34 -37.62
N GLY A 184 20.28 -0.20 -36.66
CA GLY A 184 20.48 -0.66 -35.29
C GLY A 184 20.04 0.37 -34.25
N ARG A 185 19.86 -0.09 -33.01
CA ARG A 185 19.60 0.72 -31.82
C ARG A 185 20.54 0.27 -30.70
N PRO A 186 21.85 0.57 -30.79
CA PRO A 186 22.84 0.10 -29.82
C PRO A 186 22.51 0.55 -28.40
N ASP A 187 22.91 -0.27 -27.42
CA ASP A 187 23.01 0.14 -26.02
C ASP A 187 24.34 0.89 -25.74
N THR A 188 24.60 1.25 -24.48
CA THR A 188 25.84 1.96 -24.13
C THR A 188 27.10 1.10 -24.30
N GLU A 189 27.02 -0.20 -24.05
CA GLU A 189 28.18 -1.10 -24.20
C GLU A 189 28.48 -1.37 -25.68
N ASP A 190 27.45 -1.48 -26.52
CA ASP A 190 27.59 -1.56 -27.98
C ASP A 190 28.31 -0.31 -28.52
N VAL A 191 27.94 0.88 -28.01
CA VAL A 191 28.61 2.14 -28.36
C VAL A 191 30.06 2.16 -27.87
N PHE A 192 30.35 1.67 -26.67
CA PHE A 192 31.71 1.57 -26.15
C PHE A 192 32.58 0.63 -26.99
N GLY A 193 32.05 -0.54 -27.38
CA GLY A 193 32.72 -1.47 -28.27
C GLY A 193 32.99 -0.86 -29.65
N ALA A 194 31.97 -0.27 -30.28
CA ALA A 194 32.12 0.36 -31.59
C ALA A 194 33.11 1.56 -31.57
N HIS A 195 33.10 2.35 -30.49
CA HIS A 195 34.05 3.43 -30.32
C HIS A 195 35.48 2.91 -30.10
N LEU A 196 35.66 1.86 -29.30
CA LEU A 196 36.97 1.23 -29.10
C LEU A 196 37.53 0.68 -30.42
N ASP A 197 36.70 0.00 -31.21
CA ASP A 197 37.08 -0.49 -32.53
C ASP A 197 37.49 0.65 -33.47
N LEU A 198 36.72 1.75 -33.47
CA LEU A 198 37.05 2.96 -34.22
C LEU A 198 38.40 3.54 -33.79
N MET A 199 38.67 3.65 -32.49
CA MET A 199 39.97 4.11 -31.97
C MET A 199 41.11 3.20 -32.41
N CYS A 200 40.93 1.89 -32.33
CA CYS A 200 41.94 0.93 -32.79
C CYS A 200 42.25 1.09 -34.28
N VAL A 201 41.24 1.34 -35.11
CA VAL A 201 41.42 1.63 -36.54
C VAL A 201 42.15 2.96 -36.77
N ARG A 202 41.76 4.04 -36.08
CA ARG A 202 42.43 5.35 -36.23
C ARG A 202 43.89 5.32 -35.78
N ILE A 203 44.17 4.67 -34.65
CA ILE A 203 45.53 4.46 -34.14
C ILE A 203 46.35 3.65 -35.16
N ALA A 204 45.78 2.57 -35.71
CA ALA A 204 46.43 1.76 -36.74
C ALA A 204 46.77 2.57 -38.00
N VAL A 205 45.85 3.41 -38.48
CA VAL A 205 46.09 4.31 -39.62
C VAL A 205 47.24 5.28 -39.33
N ARG A 206 47.26 5.85 -38.12
CA ARG A 206 48.32 6.80 -37.72
C ARG A 206 49.68 6.13 -37.57
N ILE A 207 49.75 4.93 -37.01
CA ILE A 207 50.98 4.14 -36.93
C ILE A 207 51.51 3.83 -38.34
N ALA A 208 50.62 3.39 -39.25
CA ALA A 208 51.02 3.09 -40.61
C ALA A 208 51.50 4.33 -41.38
N ALA A 209 50.83 5.48 -41.19
CA ALA A 209 51.25 6.76 -41.77
C ALA A 209 52.62 7.22 -41.25
N ALA A 210 52.92 7.00 -39.97
CA ALA A 210 54.24 7.32 -39.39
C ALA A 210 55.37 6.38 -39.86
N ALA A 211 55.02 5.22 -40.44
CA ALA A 211 55.96 4.25 -40.99
C ALA A 211 56.16 4.39 -42.51
N ASP A 212 55.63 5.45 -43.15
CA ASP A 212 55.64 5.68 -44.61
C ASP A 212 55.04 4.53 -45.46
N GLU A 213 54.27 3.63 -44.84
CA GLU A 213 53.57 2.55 -45.53
C GLU A 213 52.21 3.07 -46.02
N HIS A 214 51.94 3.03 -47.34
CA HIS A 214 50.60 3.27 -47.90
C HIS A 214 49.73 2.03 -47.63
N PRO A 215 48.96 1.98 -46.53
CA PRO A 215 48.49 0.71 -46.01
C PRO A 215 47.20 0.31 -46.74
N ARG A 216 47.21 -0.84 -47.41
CA ARG A 216 45.99 -1.43 -47.99
C ARG A 216 45.01 -1.80 -46.87
N GLY A 217 43.70 -1.78 -47.13
CA GLY A 217 42.66 -1.98 -46.11
C GLY A 217 42.78 -3.27 -45.27
N THR A 218 43.34 -4.35 -45.81
CA THR A 218 43.62 -5.59 -45.06
C THR A 218 44.76 -5.45 -44.05
N ALA A 219 45.80 -4.68 -44.38
CA ALA A 219 46.94 -4.43 -43.50
C ALA A 219 46.53 -3.56 -42.30
N VAL A 220 45.72 -2.51 -42.55
CA VAL A 220 45.15 -1.66 -41.49
C VAL A 220 44.29 -2.49 -40.54
N ARG A 221 43.44 -3.39 -41.04
CA ARG A 221 42.62 -4.27 -40.19
C ARG A 221 43.46 -5.19 -39.28
N ARG A 222 44.54 -5.79 -39.82
CA ARG A 222 45.46 -6.61 -39.02
C ARG A 222 46.19 -5.78 -37.96
N LEU A 223 46.60 -4.56 -38.29
CA LEU A 223 47.22 -3.65 -37.34
C LEU A 223 46.23 -3.19 -36.27
N ALA A 224 44.99 -2.85 -36.64
CA ALA A 224 43.93 -2.51 -35.70
C ALA A 224 43.63 -3.65 -34.71
N ALA A 225 43.61 -4.91 -35.18
CA ALA A 225 43.47 -6.07 -34.30
C ALA A 225 44.66 -6.22 -33.31
N ARG A 226 45.89 -5.90 -33.74
CA ARG A 226 47.06 -5.85 -32.85
C ARG A 226 46.94 -4.72 -31.83
N VAL A 227 46.52 -3.53 -32.27
CA VAL A 227 46.26 -2.38 -31.37
C VAL A 227 45.21 -2.75 -30.34
N ALA A 228 44.09 -3.35 -30.75
CA ALA A 228 43.05 -3.83 -29.84
C ALA A 228 43.63 -4.80 -28.79
N GLY A 229 44.45 -5.77 -29.22
CA GLY A 229 45.15 -6.68 -28.31
C GLY A 229 46.00 -5.96 -27.26
N GLN A 230 46.77 -4.95 -27.66
CA GLN A 230 47.58 -4.13 -26.75
C GLN A 230 46.74 -3.25 -25.82
N VAL A 231 45.61 -2.71 -26.31
CA VAL A 231 44.67 -1.94 -25.48
C VAL A 231 44.03 -2.82 -24.41
N HIS A 232 43.65 -4.05 -24.75
CA HIS A 232 43.15 -5.01 -23.77
C HIS A 232 44.24 -5.43 -22.76
N GLU A 233 45.51 -5.48 -23.17
CA GLU A 233 46.64 -5.68 -22.25
C GLU A 233 46.85 -4.48 -21.32
N ALA A 234 46.77 -3.25 -21.84
CA ALA A 234 46.81 -2.04 -21.03
C ALA A 234 45.68 -2.04 -19.97
N ALA A 235 44.46 -2.42 -20.36
CA ALA A 235 43.34 -2.56 -19.44
C ALA A 235 43.59 -3.61 -18.35
N ARG A 236 44.23 -4.75 -18.67
CA ARG A 236 44.64 -5.74 -17.67
C ARG A 236 45.64 -5.17 -16.68
N ARG A 237 46.66 -4.47 -17.15
CA ARG A 237 47.70 -3.89 -16.28
C ARG A 237 47.16 -2.75 -15.39
N CYS A 238 46.16 -2.00 -15.86
CA CYS A 238 45.42 -1.03 -15.04
C CYS A 238 44.67 -1.64 -13.84
N LEU A 239 44.43 -2.96 -13.81
CA LEU A 239 43.86 -3.65 -12.66
C LEU A 239 44.91 -4.04 -11.59
N GLY A 240 46.20 -3.89 -11.91
CA GLY A 240 47.31 -4.19 -11.01
C GLY A 240 47.43 -3.21 -9.83
N PRO A 241 48.48 -3.33 -9.01
CA PRO A 241 48.70 -2.46 -7.85
C PRO A 241 48.85 -0.99 -8.29
N GLY A 242 47.80 -0.18 -8.13
CA GLY A 242 47.75 1.22 -8.54
C GLY A 242 46.34 1.81 -8.46
N GLN A 243 46.18 3.10 -8.79
CA GLN A 243 44.90 3.83 -8.79
C GLN A 243 44.14 3.71 -10.13
N GLY A 244 44.33 2.61 -10.87
CA GLY A 244 43.74 2.43 -12.21
C GLY A 244 44.57 3.00 -13.37
N GLU A 245 45.78 3.49 -13.08
CA GLU A 245 46.74 4.00 -14.05
C GLU A 245 47.72 2.91 -14.51
N LEU A 246 48.22 3.08 -15.73
CA LEU A 246 49.36 2.36 -16.27
C LEU A 246 50.62 3.18 -16.02
N ASP A 247 51.59 2.63 -15.28
CA ASP A 247 52.85 3.32 -15.06
C ASP A 247 53.62 3.56 -16.38
N ARG A 248 54.60 4.47 -16.39
CA ARG A 248 55.35 4.81 -17.60
C ARG A 248 56.10 3.63 -18.22
N ALA A 249 56.61 2.72 -17.38
CA ALA A 249 57.39 1.59 -17.87
C ALA A 249 56.48 0.59 -18.57
N ALA A 250 55.34 0.27 -17.96
CA ALA A 250 54.32 -0.60 -18.53
C ALA A 250 53.67 0.03 -19.77
N PHE A 251 53.49 1.35 -19.81
CA PHE A 251 53.01 2.05 -21.01
C PHE A 251 54.00 1.95 -22.16
N GLU A 252 55.28 2.20 -21.94
CA GLU A 252 56.31 2.10 -22.99
C GLU A 252 56.47 0.66 -23.51
N GLU A 253 56.31 -0.32 -22.62
CA GLU A 253 56.35 -1.74 -23.01
C GLU A 253 55.20 -2.11 -23.95
N ILE A 254 53.98 -1.62 -23.67
CA ILE A 254 52.78 -1.92 -24.48
C ILE A 254 52.74 -1.04 -25.75
N PHE A 255 53.14 0.23 -25.64
CA PHE A 255 53.10 1.22 -26.69
C PHE A 255 54.47 1.91 -26.84
N PRO A 256 55.40 1.34 -27.64
CA PRO A 256 56.74 1.91 -27.74
C PRO A 256 56.78 3.30 -28.40
N TRP A 257 57.56 4.23 -27.84
CA TRP A 257 57.79 5.55 -28.45
C TRP A 257 58.49 5.44 -29.81
N ARG A 258 59.48 4.54 -29.92
CA ARG A 258 60.35 4.42 -31.11
C ARG A 258 59.60 4.03 -32.38
N THR A 259 58.49 3.31 -32.24
CA THR A 259 57.66 2.84 -33.36
C THR A 259 56.45 3.74 -33.62
N GLY A 260 56.33 4.86 -32.90
CA GLY A 260 55.21 5.80 -33.03
C GLY A 260 53.90 5.35 -32.37
N TRP A 261 53.87 4.20 -31.69
CA TRP A 261 52.65 3.68 -31.06
C TRP A 261 52.18 4.56 -29.91
N ALA A 262 53.08 4.94 -29.00
CA ALA A 262 52.78 5.88 -27.91
C ALA A 262 52.17 7.18 -28.44
N SER A 263 52.83 7.81 -29.41
CA SER A 263 52.37 9.05 -30.03
C SER A 263 50.99 8.88 -30.66
N ALA A 264 50.74 7.76 -31.35
CA ALA A 264 49.46 7.51 -31.99
C ALA A 264 48.31 7.34 -30.97
N VAL A 265 48.52 6.57 -29.91
CA VAL A 265 47.50 6.33 -28.87
C VAL A 265 47.17 7.61 -28.09
N LEU A 266 48.18 8.43 -27.77
CA LEU A 266 48.00 9.70 -27.08
C LEU A 266 47.36 10.76 -27.99
N THR A 267 47.69 10.78 -29.28
CA THR A 267 47.11 11.73 -30.24
C THR A 267 45.65 11.43 -30.53
N GLU A 268 45.29 10.16 -30.68
CA GLU A 268 43.89 9.75 -30.83
C GLU A 268 43.10 9.84 -29.51
N GLY A 269 43.78 10.12 -28.39
CA GLY A 269 43.14 10.40 -27.10
C GLY A 269 42.51 9.17 -26.46
N LEU A 270 42.94 7.95 -26.82
CA LEU A 270 42.46 6.74 -26.16
C LEU A 270 43.03 6.62 -24.73
N LEU A 271 44.33 6.90 -24.59
CA LEU A 271 44.99 7.08 -23.30
C LEU A 271 45.46 8.52 -23.15
N VAL A 272 45.46 9.02 -21.92
CA VAL A 272 45.93 10.36 -21.55
C VAL A 272 46.89 10.29 -20.37
N PRO A 273 47.83 11.24 -20.24
CA PRO A 273 48.66 11.33 -19.05
C PRO A 273 47.81 11.59 -17.79
N ALA A 274 48.05 10.80 -16.74
CA ALA A 274 47.46 10.97 -15.41
C ALA A 274 48.54 10.67 -14.36
N GLY A 275 48.76 11.61 -13.45
CA GLY A 275 49.79 11.53 -12.42
C GLY A 275 51.17 11.20 -12.99
N ALA A 276 51.74 10.11 -12.48
CA ALA A 276 53.04 9.59 -12.92
C ALA A 276 52.94 8.68 -14.15
N GLY A 277 51.74 8.30 -14.61
CA GLY A 277 51.49 7.32 -15.66
C GLY A 277 50.45 7.78 -16.69
N TYR A 278 49.64 6.82 -17.15
CA TYR A 278 48.63 6.99 -18.20
C TYR A 278 47.33 6.27 -17.84
N ARG A 279 46.19 6.78 -18.31
CA ARG A 279 44.89 6.14 -18.12
C ARG A 279 44.01 6.27 -19.36
N PHE A 280 42.91 5.53 -19.41
CA PHE A 280 41.86 5.75 -20.40
C PHE A 280 41.30 7.16 -20.26
N ALA A 281 41.14 7.87 -21.39
CA ALA A 281 40.66 9.24 -21.39
C ALA A 281 39.24 9.36 -20.80
N HIS A 282 38.38 8.42 -21.16
CA HIS A 282 37.05 8.27 -20.60
C HIS A 282 37.05 7.17 -19.56
N GLU A 283 36.79 7.55 -18.30
CA GLU A 283 36.89 6.61 -17.18
C GLU A 283 35.85 5.50 -17.28
N GLU A 284 34.60 5.79 -17.68
CA GLU A 284 33.57 4.75 -17.82
C GLU A 284 33.90 3.73 -18.91
N LEU A 285 34.52 4.18 -20.02
CA LEU A 285 35.04 3.31 -21.07
C LEU A 285 36.19 2.45 -20.50
N GLY A 286 37.10 3.07 -19.74
CA GLY A 286 38.17 2.37 -19.03
C GLY A 286 37.63 1.30 -18.08
N ASP A 287 36.65 1.65 -17.24
CA ASP A 287 36.01 0.75 -16.29
C ASP A 287 35.35 -0.43 -17.01
N TRP A 288 34.73 -0.19 -18.17
CA TRP A 288 34.13 -1.23 -19.01
C TRP A 288 35.17 -2.20 -19.59
N VAL A 289 36.25 -1.71 -20.22
CA VAL A 289 37.30 -2.59 -20.78
C VAL A 289 38.06 -3.33 -19.67
N GLN A 290 38.33 -2.67 -18.55
CA GLN A 290 38.99 -3.28 -17.40
C GLN A 290 38.12 -4.36 -16.76
N GLY A 291 36.82 -4.11 -16.58
CA GLY A 291 35.88 -5.10 -16.04
C GLY A 291 35.81 -6.39 -16.86
N ALA A 292 36.09 -6.32 -18.17
CA ALA A 292 36.15 -7.50 -19.04
C ALA A 292 37.29 -8.48 -18.72
N HIS A 293 38.31 -8.03 -18.00
CA HIS A 293 39.48 -8.83 -17.62
C HIS A 293 39.62 -9.05 -16.11
N LEU A 294 38.72 -8.51 -15.30
CA LEU A 294 38.78 -8.67 -13.85
C LEU A 294 38.43 -10.11 -13.45
N ASP A 295 39.28 -10.74 -12.63
CA ASP A 295 38.91 -11.95 -11.89
C ASP A 295 37.92 -11.57 -10.78
N LEU A 296 36.63 -11.67 -11.10
CA LEU A 296 35.54 -11.29 -10.20
C LEU A 296 35.55 -12.11 -8.90
N ASP A 297 35.88 -13.39 -8.96
CA ASP A 297 35.87 -14.26 -7.78
C ASP A 297 37.05 -13.94 -6.84
N ALA A 298 38.23 -13.62 -7.39
CA ALA A 298 39.33 -13.09 -6.58
C ALA A 298 39.01 -11.70 -6.01
N ALA A 299 38.39 -10.83 -6.80
CA ALA A 299 38.00 -9.49 -6.36
C ALA A 299 36.96 -9.54 -5.23
N LEU A 300 35.86 -10.27 -5.38
CA LEU A 300 34.84 -10.43 -4.33
C LEU A 300 35.42 -11.11 -3.09
N ARG A 301 36.35 -12.07 -3.27
CA ARG A 301 37.10 -12.64 -2.15
C ARG A 301 37.90 -11.58 -1.41
N SER A 302 38.65 -10.73 -2.11
CA SER A 302 39.48 -9.71 -1.46
C SER A 302 38.65 -8.58 -0.84
N LEU A 303 37.59 -8.11 -1.50
CA LEU A 303 36.85 -6.92 -1.10
C LEU A 303 35.78 -7.20 -0.06
N VAL A 304 35.14 -8.38 -0.12
CA VAL A 304 33.97 -8.70 0.71
C VAL A 304 34.23 -9.94 1.57
N HIS A 305 34.70 -11.03 0.97
CA HIS A 305 34.66 -12.35 1.61
C HIS A 305 35.93 -12.76 2.39
N ARG A 306 37.05 -12.03 2.30
CA ARG A 306 38.33 -12.36 2.97
C ARG A 306 38.19 -12.50 4.48
N TRP A 307 37.23 -11.77 5.02
CA TRP A 307 36.90 -11.74 6.44
C TRP A 307 36.06 -12.95 6.89
N HIS A 308 35.67 -13.85 5.97
CA HIS A 308 34.92 -15.07 6.28
C HIS A 308 35.76 -16.23 6.85
N ARG A 309 37.09 -16.28 6.66
CA ARG A 309 37.90 -17.46 7.07
C ARG A 309 38.73 -17.29 8.35
N GLY A 310 38.59 -16.17 9.06
CA GLY A 310 39.41 -15.86 10.26
C GLY A 310 38.81 -16.22 11.62
N SER A 311 37.60 -16.78 11.71
CA SER A 311 36.91 -16.99 13.00
C SER A 311 36.70 -18.46 13.40
N GLY A 312 37.28 -19.41 12.65
CA GLY A 312 37.13 -20.86 12.92
C GLY A 312 38.27 -21.51 13.71
N GLY A 313 39.16 -20.73 14.34
CA GLY A 313 40.39 -21.30 14.91
C GLY A 313 41.15 -20.41 15.89
N ARG A 314 40.45 -19.77 16.84
CA ARG A 314 41.06 -19.33 18.10
C ARG A 314 40.08 -19.58 19.23
N ALA A 315 40.10 -20.82 19.72
CA ALA A 315 39.53 -21.13 21.02
C ALA A 315 40.31 -20.35 22.10
N GLY A 316 39.57 -19.68 22.98
CA GLY A 316 40.01 -19.34 24.34
C GLY A 316 40.91 -18.11 24.51
N ALA A 317 40.30 -16.94 24.69
CA ALA A 317 40.86 -15.92 25.58
C ALA A 317 39.70 -15.40 26.45
N PRO A 318 39.69 -15.65 27.77
CA PRO A 318 38.56 -15.28 28.62
C PRO A 318 38.54 -13.78 28.92
N ARG A 319 37.31 -13.29 29.11
CA ARG A 319 36.98 -11.93 29.57
C ARG A 319 37.68 -11.66 30.90
N ARG A 320 38.32 -10.48 31.02
CA ARG A 320 38.73 -9.94 32.32
C ARG A 320 37.48 -9.61 33.14
N GLY A 321 37.24 -10.40 34.17
CA GLY A 321 36.41 -10.06 35.32
C GLY A 321 37.33 -9.78 36.52
N SER A 322 37.00 -8.74 37.26
CA SER A 322 37.60 -8.32 38.53
C SER A 322 37.35 -9.32 39.66
N GLY A 323 38.38 -9.58 40.49
CA GLY A 323 38.24 -9.97 41.90
C GLY A 323 38.94 -11.28 42.32
N GLY A 324 39.68 -11.23 43.43
CA GLY A 324 39.95 -12.39 44.30
C GLY A 324 41.40 -12.81 44.44
N LEU A 325 41.89 -12.84 45.69
CA LEU A 325 43.22 -13.21 46.17
C LEU A 325 43.48 -14.73 46.14
N ASP A 326 44.77 -15.09 46.07
CA ASP A 326 45.48 -16.17 46.80
C ASP A 326 46.34 -17.13 45.95
N GLY A 327 47.58 -17.35 46.42
CA GLY A 327 48.18 -18.70 46.47
C GLY A 327 49.25 -19.10 45.45
N ASP A 328 50.49 -18.66 45.70
CA ASP A 328 51.76 -19.43 45.68
C ASP A 328 52.37 -20.07 44.39
N PRO A 329 53.73 -20.21 44.37
CA PRO A 329 54.53 -20.38 43.16
C PRO A 329 55.32 -21.71 43.09
N TYR A 330 55.36 -22.40 41.96
CA TYR A 330 56.50 -23.28 41.60
C TYR A 330 56.43 -23.78 40.15
N ARG A 331 57.41 -23.40 39.32
CA ARG A 331 58.28 -24.27 38.47
C ARG A 331 58.89 -23.52 37.28
N GLN A 332 60.17 -23.16 37.48
CA GLN A 332 61.30 -23.35 36.55
C GLN A 332 61.21 -24.75 35.85
N SER A 333 61.65 -25.03 34.63
CA SER A 333 62.78 -24.52 33.83
C SER A 333 62.93 -25.36 32.52
N VAL A 334 63.77 -24.87 31.59
CA VAL A 334 64.51 -25.59 30.50
C VAL A 334 63.66 -25.97 29.28
N GLY A 335 64.03 -25.75 28.00
CA GLY A 335 65.21 -25.28 27.28
C GLY A 335 64.89 -25.31 25.76
N PRO A 336 65.75 -24.80 24.88
CA PRO A 336 65.41 -24.45 23.49
C PRO A 336 65.59 -25.62 22.52
N ASP A 337 64.74 -25.73 21.49
CA ASP A 337 64.97 -26.64 20.36
C ASP A 337 65.11 -25.84 19.04
N PRO A 338 66.16 -26.09 18.23
CA PRO A 338 66.51 -25.29 17.06
C PRO A 338 65.88 -25.89 15.80
N GLY A 339 65.00 -25.13 15.15
CA GLY A 339 64.35 -25.55 13.90
C GLY A 339 63.91 -24.35 13.07
N ALA A 340 64.78 -23.34 12.91
CA ALA A 340 64.52 -22.19 12.07
C ALA A 340 64.72 -22.55 10.58
N GLY A 341 63.65 -23.07 9.95
CA GLY A 341 63.46 -22.97 8.50
C GLY A 341 62.95 -21.56 8.13
N PRO A 342 63.34 -21.00 6.98
CA PRO A 342 63.15 -19.60 6.66
C PRO A 342 61.65 -19.26 6.60
N ARG A 343 61.26 -18.22 7.33
CA ARG A 343 59.95 -17.59 7.24
C ARG A 343 59.65 -17.29 5.77
N ALA A 344 58.74 -18.07 5.19
CA ALA A 344 58.10 -17.76 3.93
C ALA A 344 57.65 -16.30 3.95
N GLY A 345 57.97 -15.59 2.87
CA GLY A 345 57.84 -14.16 2.73
C GLY A 345 56.52 -13.65 3.29
N ARG A 346 56.63 -12.66 4.17
CA ARG A 346 55.54 -11.77 4.47
C ARG A 346 55.12 -11.16 3.13
N GLU A 347 54.04 -11.66 2.55
CA GLU A 347 53.46 -11.09 1.33
C GLU A 347 53.41 -9.56 1.52
N PRO A 348 53.90 -8.77 0.54
CA PRO A 348 53.83 -7.32 0.64
C PRO A 348 52.36 -6.98 0.85
N ARG A 349 52.07 -6.30 1.97
CA ARG A 349 50.71 -5.86 2.30
C ARG A 349 50.22 -5.01 1.15
N SER A 350 49.33 -5.54 0.31
CA SER A 350 48.66 -4.79 -0.73
C SER A 350 47.88 -3.67 -0.04
N LEU A 351 48.07 -2.44 -0.52
CA LEU A 351 47.26 -1.31 -0.09
C LEU A 351 45.78 -1.63 -0.39
N PRO A 352 44.84 -1.21 0.47
CA PRO A 352 43.42 -1.46 0.25
C PRO A 352 42.97 -0.85 -1.08
N VAL A 353 42.10 -1.56 -1.81
CA VAL A 353 41.57 -1.08 -3.08
C VAL A 353 40.69 0.15 -2.81
N PRO A 354 40.98 1.30 -3.45
CA PRO A 354 40.20 2.52 -3.27
C PRO A 354 38.74 2.35 -3.74
N ARG A 355 37.79 2.91 -2.97
CA ARG A 355 36.35 2.84 -3.25
C ARG A 355 35.93 3.40 -4.61
N HIS A 356 36.62 4.42 -5.12
CA HIS A 356 36.34 4.99 -6.45
C HIS A 356 36.62 4.01 -7.60
N ARG A 357 37.36 2.92 -7.36
CA ARG A 357 37.62 1.81 -8.30
C ARG A 357 36.49 0.77 -8.32
N ILE A 358 35.29 1.14 -7.89
CA ILE A 358 34.11 0.27 -7.95
C ILE A 358 33.63 -0.03 -9.37
N GLY A 359 33.90 0.88 -10.32
CA GLY A 359 33.46 0.80 -11.70
C GLY A 359 33.76 -0.54 -12.40
N PRO A 360 35.03 -0.98 -12.48
CA PRO A 360 35.40 -2.24 -13.12
C PRO A 360 34.75 -3.47 -12.46
N VAL A 361 34.55 -3.44 -11.14
CA VAL A 361 33.92 -4.56 -10.41
C VAL A 361 32.43 -4.66 -10.75
N ILE A 362 31.71 -3.53 -10.81
CA ILE A 362 30.32 -3.52 -11.27
C ILE A 362 30.23 -3.98 -12.73
N GLN A 363 31.16 -3.56 -13.59
CA GLN A 363 31.18 -3.99 -14.99
C GLN A 363 31.41 -5.50 -15.12
N ALA A 364 32.31 -6.07 -14.33
CA ALA A 364 32.52 -7.52 -14.27
C ALA A 364 31.26 -8.27 -13.78
N MET A 365 30.54 -7.73 -12.79
CA MET A 365 29.26 -8.28 -12.32
C MET A 365 28.19 -8.29 -13.42
N VAL A 366 28.00 -7.17 -14.13
CA VAL A 366 27.02 -7.10 -15.24
C VAL A 366 27.42 -8.03 -16.39
N LEU A 367 28.71 -8.09 -16.71
CA LEU A 367 29.26 -8.96 -17.75
C LEU A 367 29.08 -10.45 -17.42
N LEU A 368 29.20 -10.84 -16.14
CA LEU A 368 28.89 -12.20 -15.68
C LEU A 368 27.47 -12.60 -16.08
N GLY A 369 26.49 -11.72 -15.82
CA GLY A 369 25.09 -11.97 -16.19
C GLY A 369 24.88 -12.13 -17.70
N ARG A 370 25.62 -11.37 -18.50
CA ARG A 370 25.58 -11.46 -19.97
C ARG A 370 26.22 -12.74 -20.50
N ARG A 371 27.37 -13.16 -19.95
CA ARG A 371 28.15 -14.33 -20.44
C ARG A 371 27.67 -15.67 -19.89
N GLN A 372 27.25 -15.72 -18.63
CA GLN A 372 26.89 -16.96 -17.92
C GLN A 372 25.41 -17.03 -17.55
N GLY A 373 24.62 -16.01 -17.92
CA GLY A 373 23.18 -15.96 -17.69
C GLY A 373 22.79 -15.29 -16.37
N THR A 374 21.50 -14.96 -16.27
CA THR A 374 20.91 -14.21 -15.14
C THR A 374 21.04 -14.94 -13.80
N ALA A 375 21.01 -16.28 -13.80
CA ALA A 375 21.16 -17.09 -12.60
C ALA A 375 22.53 -16.94 -11.93
N ALA A 376 23.62 -16.86 -12.72
CA ALA A 376 24.97 -16.70 -12.18
C ALA A 376 25.13 -15.35 -11.45
N LEU A 377 24.63 -14.27 -12.05
CA LEU A 377 24.62 -12.95 -11.42
C LEU A 377 23.69 -12.91 -10.19
N ALA A 378 22.51 -13.53 -10.27
CA ALA A 378 21.58 -13.60 -9.15
C ALA A 378 22.19 -14.32 -7.94
N HIS A 379 22.95 -15.39 -8.16
CA HIS A 379 23.67 -16.10 -7.11
C HIS A 379 24.70 -15.19 -6.43
N ARG A 380 25.53 -14.47 -7.20
CA ARG A 380 26.49 -13.50 -6.64
C ARG A 380 25.82 -12.37 -5.88
N MET A 381 24.69 -11.85 -6.36
CA MET A 381 23.91 -10.84 -5.62
C MET A 381 23.34 -11.39 -4.30
N ALA A 382 22.91 -12.65 -4.28
CA ALA A 382 22.46 -13.31 -3.05
C ALA A 382 23.62 -13.48 -2.05
N ASP A 383 24.81 -13.87 -2.53
CA ASP A 383 26.03 -13.96 -1.71
C ASP A 383 26.39 -12.60 -1.07
N LEU A 384 26.21 -11.49 -1.81
CA LEU A 384 26.41 -10.13 -1.27
C LEU A 384 25.38 -9.77 -0.19
N ILE A 385 24.11 -10.15 -0.35
CA ILE A 385 23.09 -9.94 0.70
C ILE A 385 23.45 -10.74 1.95
N GLU A 386 23.88 -11.98 1.79
CA GLU A 386 24.32 -12.81 2.92
C GLU A 386 25.58 -12.24 3.60
N ALA A 387 26.52 -11.72 2.83
CA ALA A 387 27.69 -11.03 3.36
C ALA A 387 27.28 -9.80 4.19
N LEU A 388 26.34 -8.97 3.71
CA LEU A 388 25.82 -7.82 4.46
C LEU A 388 25.20 -8.22 5.80
N ASP A 389 24.42 -9.30 5.85
CA ASP A 389 23.83 -9.80 7.10
C ASP A 389 24.90 -10.19 8.14
N ARG A 390 26.05 -10.70 7.70
CA ARG A 390 27.15 -11.17 8.57
C ARG A 390 28.13 -10.06 8.96
N LEU A 391 28.35 -9.10 8.06
CA LEU A 391 29.24 -7.96 8.25
C LEU A 391 28.61 -6.92 9.17
N TRP A 392 27.29 -6.94 9.36
CA TRP A 392 26.58 -6.00 10.21
C TRP A 392 25.94 -6.68 11.43
N THR A 393 26.51 -6.43 12.61
CA THR A 393 26.01 -6.91 13.91
C THR A 393 25.11 -5.87 14.58
N ASP A 394 24.52 -6.20 15.73
CA ASP A 394 23.68 -5.27 16.50
C ASP A 394 24.48 -4.10 17.10
N ASP A 395 25.79 -4.28 17.30
CA ASP A 395 26.73 -3.23 17.73
C ASP A 395 27.32 -2.38 16.59
N GLY A 396 26.90 -2.61 15.33
CA GLY A 396 27.39 -1.90 14.14
C GLY A 396 28.15 -2.80 13.14
N PRO A 397 28.80 -2.21 12.11
CA PRO A 397 29.58 -2.95 11.12
C PRO A 397 30.84 -3.55 11.76
N ARG A 398 31.07 -4.85 11.53
CA ARG A 398 32.33 -5.54 11.87
C ARG A 398 33.49 -5.06 11.01
N ASP A 399 33.19 -4.74 9.75
CA ASP A 399 34.10 -4.17 8.79
C ASP A 399 33.31 -3.21 7.89
N GLU A 400 33.53 -1.91 8.10
CA GLU A 400 32.85 -0.83 7.40
C GLU A 400 33.13 -0.85 5.89
N ASP A 401 34.36 -1.20 5.50
CA ASP A 401 34.77 -1.18 4.10
C ASP A 401 34.16 -2.33 3.33
N ALA A 402 34.22 -3.55 3.88
CA ALA A 402 33.60 -4.72 3.25
C ALA A 402 32.06 -4.58 3.16
N ALA A 403 31.42 -3.99 4.18
CA ALA A 403 29.99 -3.70 4.16
C ALA A 403 29.64 -2.66 3.08
N TRP A 404 30.46 -1.60 2.97
CA TRP A 404 30.34 -0.59 1.93
C TRP A 404 30.41 -1.22 0.53
N TRP A 405 31.43 -2.04 0.27
CA TRP A 405 31.60 -2.73 -1.01
C TRP A 405 30.40 -3.63 -1.34
N ALA A 406 29.95 -4.45 -0.39
CA ALA A 406 28.83 -5.35 -0.64
C ALA A 406 27.54 -4.60 -1.00
N ALA A 407 27.22 -3.51 -0.30
CA ALA A 407 26.03 -2.71 -0.56
C ALA A 407 26.11 -1.98 -1.91
N HIS A 408 27.25 -1.34 -2.22
CA HIS A 408 27.42 -0.56 -3.43
C HIS A 408 27.56 -1.44 -4.68
N LEU A 409 28.19 -2.62 -4.58
CA LEU A 409 28.24 -3.58 -5.68
C LEU A 409 26.85 -4.16 -5.99
N LEU A 410 26.07 -4.50 -4.96
CA LEU A 410 24.70 -4.97 -5.12
C LEU A 410 23.82 -3.90 -5.77
N GLY A 411 23.80 -2.69 -5.20
CA GLY A 411 22.99 -1.58 -5.70
C GLY A 411 23.42 -1.11 -7.09
N GLY A 412 24.72 -0.95 -7.32
CA GLY A 412 25.29 -0.54 -8.60
C GLY A 412 25.02 -1.53 -9.72
N SER A 413 25.12 -2.84 -9.44
CA SER A 413 24.81 -3.88 -10.43
C SER A 413 23.32 -3.93 -10.77
N LEU A 414 22.43 -3.90 -9.76
CA LEU A 414 20.97 -3.92 -9.96
C LEU A 414 20.44 -2.68 -10.70
N LEU A 415 21.10 -1.52 -10.58
CA LEU A 415 20.72 -0.31 -11.31
C LEU A 415 21.21 -0.30 -12.77
N ARG A 416 22.21 -1.12 -13.11
CA ARG A 416 22.80 -1.19 -14.46
C ARG A 416 22.26 -2.32 -15.33
N VAL A 417 21.60 -3.34 -14.75
CA VAL A 417 20.95 -4.38 -15.58
C VAL A 417 19.83 -3.77 -16.44
N PRO A 418 19.70 -4.18 -17.72
CA PRO A 418 18.71 -3.60 -18.62
C PRO A 418 17.27 -4.00 -18.25
N ASP A 419 17.09 -5.19 -17.68
CA ASP A 419 15.83 -5.70 -17.15
C ASP A 419 16.09 -6.33 -15.77
N ALA A 420 15.41 -5.82 -14.73
CA ALA A 420 15.56 -6.33 -13.37
C ALA A 420 14.59 -7.48 -13.04
N ARG A 421 13.65 -7.85 -13.92
CA ARG A 421 12.67 -8.94 -13.69
C ARG A 421 13.31 -10.29 -13.35
N PRO A 422 14.39 -10.74 -14.01
CA PRO A 422 15.03 -12.02 -13.66
C PRO A 422 15.55 -12.06 -12.20
N TYR A 423 15.74 -10.90 -11.58
CA TYR A 423 16.29 -10.75 -10.24
C TYR A 423 15.21 -10.49 -9.17
N LEU A 424 13.92 -10.66 -9.49
CA LEU A 424 12.82 -10.46 -8.54
C LEU A 424 12.97 -11.30 -7.27
N GLY A 425 13.52 -12.52 -7.36
CA GLY A 425 13.83 -13.34 -6.19
C GLY A 425 14.80 -12.65 -5.23
N VAL A 426 15.93 -12.14 -5.77
CA VAL A 426 16.94 -11.38 -5.01
C VAL A 426 16.33 -10.10 -4.42
N LEU A 427 15.55 -9.36 -5.22
CA LEU A 427 14.88 -8.14 -4.79
C LEU A 427 13.87 -8.39 -3.67
N ARG A 428 13.10 -9.49 -3.73
CA ARG A 428 12.17 -9.88 -2.66
C ARG A 428 12.91 -10.25 -1.38
N VAL A 429 14.05 -10.93 -1.48
CA VAL A 429 14.91 -11.24 -0.32
C VAL A 429 15.43 -9.95 0.29
N LEU A 430 15.97 -9.03 -0.52
CA LEU A 430 16.46 -7.72 -0.08
C LEU A 430 15.35 -6.91 0.62
N ALA A 431 14.16 -6.83 0.03
CA ALA A 431 13.01 -6.17 0.63
C ALA A 431 12.63 -6.80 1.99
N GLY A 432 12.60 -8.13 2.07
CA GLY A 432 12.34 -8.84 3.31
C GLY A 432 13.42 -8.65 4.38
N ARG A 433 14.68 -8.43 4.01
CA ARG A 433 15.77 -8.09 4.95
C ARG A 433 15.64 -6.66 5.46
N ILE A 434 15.35 -5.70 4.58
CA ILE A 434 15.09 -4.30 4.95
C ILE A 434 13.95 -4.22 5.97
N THR A 435 12.80 -4.84 5.69
CA THR A 435 11.63 -4.79 6.57
C THR A 435 11.92 -5.44 7.94
N ARG A 436 12.58 -6.60 7.96
CA ARG A 436 12.94 -7.27 9.23
C ARG A 436 13.93 -6.46 10.07
N ARG A 437 14.99 -5.92 9.45
CA ARG A 437 15.99 -5.12 10.17
C ARG A 437 15.42 -3.79 10.67
N SER A 438 14.53 -3.15 9.88
CA SER A 438 13.83 -1.94 10.30
C SER A 438 12.93 -2.19 11.52
N ALA A 439 12.29 -3.37 11.61
CA ALA A 439 11.48 -3.75 12.77
C ALA A 439 12.32 -3.99 14.05
N ALA A 440 13.54 -4.52 13.90
CA ALA A 440 14.38 -4.91 15.03
C ALA A 440 15.13 -3.75 15.70
N ARG A 441 15.44 -2.67 14.97
CA ARG A 441 16.39 -1.62 15.42
C ARG A 441 15.78 -0.26 15.76
N GLY A 442 14.49 -0.02 15.47
CA GLY A 442 13.88 1.27 15.76
C GLY A 442 14.58 2.45 15.05
N PRO A 443 14.71 3.64 15.67
CA PRO A 443 15.15 4.90 15.02
C PRO A 443 16.60 4.94 14.52
N GLU A 444 17.45 3.95 14.85
CA GLU A 444 18.83 3.87 14.33
C GLU A 444 18.92 3.47 12.84
N GLY A 445 17.78 3.15 12.21
CA GLY A 445 17.69 2.82 10.79
C GLY A 445 18.12 1.39 10.45
N PRO A 446 18.00 0.97 9.18
CA PRO A 446 18.17 -0.43 8.77
C PRO A 446 19.64 -0.90 8.67
N GLY A 447 20.60 -0.17 9.27
CA GLY A 447 22.03 -0.49 9.25
C GLY A 447 22.58 -0.59 7.82
N ALA A 448 23.23 -1.72 7.50
CA ALA A 448 23.82 -2.00 6.18
C ALA A 448 22.85 -1.85 5.00
N TYR A 449 21.55 -1.98 5.24
CA TYR A 449 20.52 -1.86 4.22
C TYR A 449 19.99 -0.44 4.04
N GLY A 450 20.57 0.55 4.75
CA GLY A 450 20.28 1.97 4.58
C GLY A 450 20.27 2.38 3.12
N GLU A 451 21.27 1.92 2.36
CA GLU A 451 21.49 2.30 0.96
C GLU A 451 20.27 2.06 0.06
N PHE A 452 19.39 1.11 0.40
CA PHE A 452 18.26 0.67 -0.40
C PHE A 452 16.94 1.38 -0.02
N GLY A 453 16.97 2.71 0.06
CA GLY A 453 15.79 3.55 0.31
C GLY A 453 14.83 3.65 -0.89
N PRO A 454 13.69 4.38 -0.79
CA PRO A 454 12.68 4.44 -1.85
C PRO A 454 13.20 4.91 -3.22
N TRP A 455 14.25 5.73 -3.24
CA TRP A 455 14.92 6.18 -4.47
C TRP A 455 15.49 5.01 -5.29
N PHE A 456 16.04 3.99 -4.63
CA PHE A 456 16.66 2.84 -5.27
C PHE A 456 15.60 2.04 -6.04
N TRP A 457 14.51 1.69 -5.36
CA TRP A 457 13.39 0.94 -5.93
C TRP A 457 12.69 1.65 -7.08
N ARG A 458 12.62 2.98 -7.03
CA ARG A 458 12.09 3.80 -8.13
C ARG A 458 12.98 3.78 -9.38
N ARG A 459 14.29 3.62 -9.22
CA ARG A 459 15.25 3.64 -10.35
C ARG A 459 15.44 2.27 -10.99
N LEU A 460 14.97 1.19 -10.35
CA LEU A 460 15.02 -0.15 -10.95
C LEU A 460 14.20 -0.20 -12.25
N ARG A 461 14.79 -0.81 -13.28
CA ARG A 461 14.14 -1.07 -14.57
C ARG A 461 13.21 -2.28 -14.44
N LEU A 462 12.00 -2.02 -13.95
CA LEU A 462 10.94 -3.01 -13.71
C LEU A 462 9.62 -2.53 -14.33
N PRO A 463 8.74 -3.46 -14.74
CA PRO A 463 7.33 -3.16 -14.98
C PRO A 463 6.67 -2.59 -13.73
N GLU A 464 5.58 -1.85 -13.93
CA GLU A 464 4.89 -1.20 -12.82
C GLU A 464 4.33 -2.20 -11.82
N GLU A 465 3.77 -3.33 -12.28
CA GLU A 465 3.24 -4.39 -11.44
C GLU A 465 4.26 -4.93 -10.43
N ASP A 466 5.44 -5.32 -10.92
CA ASP A 466 6.52 -5.84 -10.10
C ASP A 466 7.06 -4.80 -9.12
N ARG A 467 7.17 -3.54 -9.56
CA ARG A 467 7.61 -2.42 -8.72
C ARG A 467 6.63 -2.19 -7.57
N ILE A 468 5.34 -2.18 -7.85
CA ILE A 468 4.30 -1.97 -6.84
C ILE A 468 4.25 -3.16 -5.87
N ASP A 469 4.42 -4.42 -6.31
CA ASP A 469 4.53 -5.56 -5.37
C ASP A 469 5.76 -5.46 -4.46
N LEU A 470 6.92 -5.02 -4.98
CA LEU A 470 8.11 -4.81 -4.16
C LEU A 470 7.90 -3.68 -3.14
N LEU A 471 7.30 -2.56 -3.55
CA LEU A 471 6.97 -1.47 -2.65
C LEU A 471 5.99 -1.91 -1.56
N ARG A 472 4.96 -2.71 -1.90
CA ARG A 472 4.04 -3.35 -0.93
C ARG A 472 4.78 -4.11 0.17
N ARG A 473 5.87 -4.80 -0.17
CA ARG A 473 6.68 -5.56 0.78
C ARG A 473 7.50 -4.68 1.71
N LEU A 474 7.83 -3.46 1.26
CA LEU A 474 8.65 -2.48 1.95
C LEU A 474 7.84 -1.50 2.81
N VAL A 475 6.58 -1.22 2.47
CA VAL A 475 5.71 -0.28 3.22
C VAL A 475 5.71 -0.53 4.75
N PRO A 476 5.72 -1.77 5.26
CA PRO A 476 5.84 -1.99 6.71
C PRO A 476 7.06 -1.32 7.37
N ALA A 477 8.12 -1.00 6.62
CA ALA A 477 9.30 -0.30 7.09
C ALA A 477 9.15 1.24 7.18
N ASP A 478 8.02 1.82 6.78
CA ASP A 478 7.80 3.29 6.70
C ASP A 478 7.74 4.03 8.05
N GLY A 479 7.62 3.32 9.16
CA GLY A 479 7.52 3.91 10.50
C GLY A 479 8.84 4.38 11.12
N VAL A 480 9.98 4.09 10.50
CA VAL A 480 11.30 4.50 11.01
C VAL A 480 11.71 5.82 10.36
N PRO A 481 11.93 6.92 11.12
CA PRO A 481 12.49 8.15 10.58
C PRO A 481 13.79 7.84 9.84
N ARG A 482 13.85 8.13 8.53
CA ARG A 482 15.05 7.89 7.73
C ARG A 482 15.90 9.16 7.71
N THR A 483 17.21 9.00 7.90
CA THR A 483 18.21 10.09 7.84
C THR A 483 18.33 10.75 6.45
N ASP A 484 17.58 10.27 5.44
CA ASP A 484 17.65 10.69 4.02
C ASP A 484 16.65 11.78 3.60
N GLY A 485 15.98 12.44 4.54
CA GLY A 485 14.92 13.40 4.23
C GLY A 485 13.63 12.70 3.78
N ASP A 486 12.85 12.30 4.77
CA ASP A 486 11.38 12.16 4.85
C ASP A 486 10.60 11.31 3.83
N GLU A 487 11.17 10.81 2.73
CA GLU A 487 10.40 10.03 1.75
C GLU A 487 10.21 8.58 2.23
N ARG A 488 8.93 8.19 2.42
CA ARG A 488 8.47 6.83 2.72
C ARG A 488 8.34 5.98 1.44
N TYR A 489 8.32 4.66 1.57
CA TYR A 489 7.98 3.75 0.47
C TYR A 489 6.55 3.99 -0.03
N LEU A 490 5.60 4.32 0.86
CA LEU A 490 4.26 4.75 0.47
C LEU A 490 4.26 6.05 -0.36
N ASP A 491 5.16 6.99 -0.07
CA ASP A 491 5.29 8.22 -0.89
C ASP A 491 5.80 7.90 -2.30
N ALA A 492 6.69 6.91 -2.43
CA ALA A 492 7.12 6.43 -3.73
C ALA A 492 5.94 5.85 -4.53
N VAL A 493 5.03 5.11 -3.88
CA VAL A 493 3.78 4.61 -4.48
C VAL A 493 2.86 5.77 -4.87
N ALA A 494 2.67 6.76 -3.99
CA ALA A 494 1.85 7.94 -4.27
C ALA A 494 2.36 8.75 -5.48
N ARG A 495 3.70 8.81 -5.67
CA ARG A 495 4.30 9.41 -6.87
C ARG A 495 4.03 8.58 -8.13
N ARG A 496 4.07 7.25 -8.05
CA ARG A 496 3.71 6.39 -9.20
C ARG A 496 2.24 6.56 -9.57
N LEU A 497 1.35 6.59 -8.58
CA LEU A 497 -0.07 6.88 -8.76
C LEU A 497 -0.30 8.24 -9.43
N THR A 498 0.49 9.26 -9.08
CA THR A 498 0.39 10.59 -9.73
C THR A 498 0.86 10.58 -11.19
N LEU A 499 1.77 9.67 -11.55
CA LEU A 499 2.31 9.56 -12.91
C LEU A 499 1.39 8.74 -13.83
N ASP A 500 0.77 7.69 -13.30
CA ASP A 500 -0.11 6.78 -14.05
C ASP A 500 -1.14 6.15 -13.10
N ALA A 501 -2.22 6.88 -12.82
CA ALA A 501 -3.27 6.42 -11.91
C ALA A 501 -4.01 5.17 -12.44
N PRO A 502 -4.44 5.11 -13.71
CA PRO A 502 -5.14 3.94 -14.25
C PRO A 502 -4.35 2.63 -14.13
N ALA A 503 -3.02 2.66 -14.30
CA ALA A 503 -2.20 1.46 -14.14
C ALA A 503 -2.00 1.05 -12.67
N VAL A 504 -1.91 2.00 -11.74
CA VAL A 504 -1.53 1.74 -10.33
C VAL A 504 -2.74 1.43 -9.44
N GLN A 505 -3.92 2.02 -9.69
CA GLN A 505 -5.11 1.80 -8.87
C GLN A 505 -5.52 0.31 -8.75
N PRO A 506 -5.60 -0.49 -9.84
CA PRO A 506 -5.91 -1.91 -9.72
C PRO A 506 -4.85 -2.69 -8.93
N LEU A 507 -3.58 -2.28 -9.02
CA LEU A 507 -2.48 -2.91 -8.28
C LEU A 507 -2.59 -2.63 -6.78
N LEU A 508 -3.05 -1.44 -6.38
CA LEU A 508 -3.32 -1.10 -4.98
C LEU A 508 -4.53 -1.85 -4.42
N CYS A 509 -5.58 -2.09 -5.21
CA CYS A 509 -6.71 -2.93 -4.78
C CYS A 509 -6.27 -4.34 -4.39
N ARG A 510 -5.22 -4.89 -5.02
CA ARG A 510 -4.63 -6.19 -4.64
C ARG A 510 -3.97 -6.20 -3.25
N TRP A 511 -3.76 -5.03 -2.64
CA TRP A 511 -3.19 -4.92 -1.30
C TRP A 511 -4.24 -5.06 -0.20
N PHE A 512 -5.54 -5.08 -0.52
CA PHE A 512 -6.61 -5.07 0.49
C PHE A 512 -6.63 -6.31 1.40
N THR A 513 -5.96 -7.39 1.01
CA THR A 513 -5.78 -8.62 1.82
C THR A 513 -4.50 -8.62 2.65
N ASP A 514 -3.65 -7.59 2.53
CA ASP A 514 -2.35 -7.52 3.18
C ASP A 514 -2.45 -6.86 4.56
N GLU A 515 -2.73 -7.69 5.58
CA GLU A 515 -2.90 -7.24 6.96
C GLU A 515 -1.58 -7.12 7.75
N ARG A 516 -0.43 -7.07 7.07
CA ARG A 516 0.85 -6.82 7.76
C ARG A 516 0.84 -5.42 8.40
N PRO A 517 1.20 -5.29 9.69
CA PRO A 517 1.15 -4.01 10.37
C PRO A 517 2.27 -3.08 9.89
N LEU A 518 1.96 -1.80 9.77
CA LEU A 518 2.93 -0.74 9.60
C LEU A 518 3.60 -0.44 10.94
N MET A 519 4.91 -0.15 10.89
CA MET A 519 5.60 0.41 12.05
C MET A 519 5.03 1.80 12.32
N VAL A 520 4.76 2.09 13.58
CA VAL A 520 4.32 3.41 14.01
C VAL A 520 5.53 4.13 14.60
N GLY A 521 5.71 5.40 14.26
CA GLY A 521 6.84 6.19 14.75
C GLY A 521 6.88 6.27 16.28
N PRO A 522 8.05 6.60 16.87
CA PRO A 522 8.24 6.64 18.32
C PRO A 522 7.31 7.62 19.06
N ASP A 523 6.74 8.60 18.36
CA ASP A 523 5.82 9.60 18.91
C ASP A 523 4.35 9.17 18.96
N ALA A 524 4.03 7.92 18.55
CA ALA A 524 2.66 7.46 18.59
C ALA A 524 2.20 7.07 20.00
N PRO A 525 0.96 7.43 20.38
CA PRO A 525 0.43 7.08 21.69
C PRO A 525 0.47 5.56 21.92
N PRO A 526 0.86 5.09 23.12
CA PRO A 526 0.98 3.67 23.43
C PRO A 526 -0.35 2.89 23.33
N ASP A 527 -1.49 3.59 23.28
CA ASP A 527 -2.84 3.02 23.30
C ASP A 527 -3.58 3.05 21.95
N VAL A 528 -2.89 3.03 20.79
CA VAL A 528 -3.61 2.84 19.50
C VAL A 528 -4.01 1.36 19.35
N PRO A 529 -5.31 1.00 19.46
CA PRO A 529 -5.73 -0.40 19.56
C PRO A 529 -5.57 -1.19 18.24
N LEU A 530 -5.38 -0.52 17.10
CA LEU A 530 -5.02 -1.17 15.83
C LEU A 530 -3.88 -0.41 15.14
N ARG A 531 -2.75 -1.08 14.94
CA ARG A 531 -1.69 -0.57 14.07
C ARG A 531 -2.22 -0.54 12.62
N PRO A 532 -2.08 0.57 11.88
CA PRO A 532 -2.51 0.61 10.49
C PRO A 532 -1.79 -0.48 9.70
N THR A 533 -2.50 -1.18 8.82
CA THR A 533 -1.97 -2.25 7.98
C THR A 533 -1.62 -1.76 6.59
N VAL A 534 -0.89 -2.57 5.81
CA VAL A 534 -0.63 -2.28 4.39
C VAL A 534 -1.95 -2.11 3.62
N ALA A 535 -2.94 -2.96 3.90
CA ALA A 535 -4.29 -2.85 3.34
C ALA A 535 -4.96 -1.51 3.68
N ALA A 536 -4.92 -1.10 4.96
CA ALA A 536 -5.49 0.17 5.40
C ALA A 536 -4.77 1.38 4.76
N ALA A 537 -3.45 1.32 4.61
CA ALA A 537 -2.68 2.37 3.94
C ALA A 537 -2.97 2.47 2.44
N ALA A 538 -3.16 1.34 1.74
CA ALA A 538 -3.61 1.34 0.35
C ALA A 538 -5.00 1.96 0.20
N GLN A 539 -5.94 1.56 1.06
CA GLN A 539 -7.31 2.10 1.09
C GLN A 539 -7.30 3.62 1.33
N ALA A 540 -6.54 4.08 2.33
CA ALA A 540 -6.39 5.49 2.64
C ALA A 540 -5.73 6.28 1.50
N LEU A 541 -4.70 5.72 0.86
CA LEU A 541 -4.02 6.37 -0.28
C LEU A 541 -4.96 6.52 -1.49
N LEU A 542 -5.72 5.47 -1.82
CA LEU A 542 -6.72 5.51 -2.91
C LEU A 542 -7.82 6.54 -2.62
N TYR A 543 -8.30 6.62 -1.37
CA TYR A 543 -9.28 7.62 -0.98
C TYR A 543 -8.73 9.05 -1.01
N ALA A 544 -7.51 9.26 -0.51
CA ALA A 544 -6.85 10.56 -0.46
C ALA A 544 -6.46 11.11 -1.84
N ARG A 545 -6.24 10.22 -2.83
CA ARG A 545 -5.87 10.56 -4.21
C ARG A 545 -6.93 10.13 -5.23
N ARG A 546 -8.19 10.08 -4.80
CA ARG A 546 -9.33 9.65 -5.62
C ARG A 546 -9.51 10.53 -6.86
N ASP A 547 -9.19 11.82 -6.74
CA ASP A 547 -9.35 12.87 -7.74
C ASP A 547 -8.54 12.65 -9.04
N LEU A 548 -7.50 11.82 -9.00
CA LEU A 548 -6.60 11.60 -10.14
C LEU A 548 -7.28 10.90 -11.33
N ALA A 549 -8.10 9.88 -11.06
CA ALA A 549 -8.74 9.03 -12.06
C ALA A 549 -9.91 8.30 -11.40
N VAL A 550 -10.96 9.04 -11.01
CA VAL A 550 -12.10 8.51 -10.26
C VAL A 550 -12.85 7.44 -11.06
N ASP A 551 -12.98 7.65 -12.38
CA ASP A 551 -13.71 6.74 -13.26
C ASP A 551 -13.03 5.36 -13.34
N GLU A 552 -11.71 5.33 -13.53
CA GLU A 552 -10.89 4.11 -13.51
C GLU A 552 -10.83 3.49 -12.11
N LEU A 553 -10.81 4.31 -11.05
CA LEU A 553 -10.83 3.84 -9.66
C LEU A 553 -12.11 3.06 -9.38
N THR A 554 -13.27 3.59 -9.74
CA THR A 554 -14.55 2.90 -9.54
C THR A 554 -14.58 1.56 -10.26
N ASP A 555 -14.05 1.51 -11.49
CA ASP A 555 -13.94 0.29 -12.30
C ASP A 555 -12.98 -0.75 -11.69
N ALA A 556 -11.88 -0.30 -11.09
CA ALA A 556 -10.92 -1.16 -10.38
C ALA A 556 -11.51 -1.69 -9.06
N LEU A 557 -12.26 -0.87 -8.33
CA LEU A 557 -12.90 -1.24 -7.07
C LEU A 557 -14.03 -2.26 -7.29
N VAL A 558 -14.89 -2.06 -8.29
CA VAL A 558 -15.99 -3.00 -8.58
C VAL A 558 -15.46 -4.35 -9.08
N ALA A 559 -14.30 -4.37 -9.75
CA ALA A 559 -13.63 -5.60 -10.17
C ALA A 559 -12.95 -6.34 -9.01
N THR A 560 -12.84 -5.73 -7.82
CA THR A 560 -12.16 -6.30 -6.65
C THR A 560 -13.19 -6.77 -5.61
N PRO A 561 -13.44 -8.10 -5.48
CA PRO A 561 -14.42 -8.62 -4.53
C PRO A 561 -13.86 -8.60 -3.09
N HIS A 562 -13.84 -7.42 -2.48
CA HIS A 562 -13.31 -7.21 -1.13
C HIS A 562 -14.13 -6.17 -0.35
N GLN A 563 -14.28 -6.36 0.97
CA GLN A 563 -15.05 -5.45 1.83
C GLN A 563 -14.56 -4.00 1.73
N ARG A 564 -13.25 -3.77 1.84
CA ARG A 564 -12.60 -2.45 1.68
C ARG A 564 -12.91 -1.76 0.35
N ALA A 565 -13.07 -2.53 -0.74
CA ALA A 565 -13.46 -1.96 -2.03
C ALA A 565 -14.92 -1.47 -1.99
N GLY A 566 -15.80 -2.24 -1.35
CA GLY A 566 -17.19 -1.85 -1.09
C GLY A 566 -17.31 -0.61 -0.22
N GLU A 567 -16.49 -0.51 0.84
CA GLU A 567 -16.40 0.67 1.72
C GLU A 567 -15.95 1.92 0.96
N LEU A 568 -14.91 1.80 0.11
CA LEU A 568 -14.46 2.91 -0.73
C LEU A 568 -15.53 3.34 -1.74
N LEU A 569 -16.19 2.40 -2.41
CA LEU A 569 -17.29 2.71 -3.32
C LEU A 569 -18.47 3.38 -2.60
N ALA A 570 -18.76 2.98 -1.36
CA ALA A 570 -19.77 3.63 -0.54
C ALA A 570 -19.35 5.07 -0.17
N ALA A 571 -18.09 5.29 0.25
CA ALA A 571 -17.55 6.62 0.51
C ALA A 571 -17.56 7.52 -0.73
N LEU A 572 -17.19 6.98 -1.90
CA LEU A 572 -17.27 7.71 -3.17
C LEU A 572 -18.72 8.05 -3.56
N ALA A 573 -19.72 7.27 -3.14
CA ALA A 573 -21.11 7.62 -3.35
C ALA A 573 -21.55 8.84 -2.52
N GLU A 574 -20.85 9.13 -1.43
CA GLU A 574 -21.09 10.31 -0.58
C GLU A 574 -20.30 11.52 -1.10
N ASP A 575 -19.01 11.33 -1.38
CA ASP A 575 -18.09 12.42 -1.70
C ASP A 575 -18.04 12.79 -3.19
N GLU A 576 -18.27 11.82 -4.09
CA GLU A 576 -18.15 11.97 -5.55
C GLU A 576 -19.39 11.41 -6.31
N PRO A 577 -20.63 11.80 -5.95
CA PRO A 577 -21.86 11.16 -6.46
C PRO A 577 -22.01 11.24 -7.98
N THR A 578 -21.61 12.36 -8.61
CA THR A 578 -21.63 12.54 -10.07
C THR A 578 -20.73 11.54 -10.79
N ALA A 579 -19.52 11.31 -10.27
CA ALA A 579 -18.60 10.34 -10.87
C ALA A 579 -19.13 8.91 -10.72
N LEU A 580 -19.73 8.57 -9.58
CA LEU A 580 -20.33 7.25 -9.37
C LEU A 580 -21.60 7.05 -10.24
N CYS A 581 -22.39 8.08 -10.50
CA CYS A 581 -23.50 8.02 -11.47
C CYS A 581 -23.00 7.64 -12.88
N ARG A 582 -21.88 8.21 -13.34
CA ARG A 582 -21.25 7.83 -14.62
C ARG A 582 -20.76 6.38 -14.58
N ALA A 583 -20.15 5.95 -13.48
CA ALA A 583 -19.69 4.58 -13.31
C ALA A 583 -20.84 3.56 -13.35
N VAL A 584 -21.92 3.82 -12.63
CA VAL A 584 -23.15 3.00 -12.62
C VAL A 584 -23.71 2.82 -14.03
N GLU A 585 -23.75 3.90 -14.81
CA GLU A 585 -24.26 3.86 -16.17
C GLU A 585 -23.33 3.09 -17.12
N ARG A 586 -22.02 3.23 -16.99
CA ARG A 586 -21.03 2.38 -17.70
C ARG A 586 -21.18 0.91 -17.32
N TRP A 587 -21.33 0.60 -16.03
CA TRP A 587 -21.46 -0.78 -15.54
C TRP A 587 -22.75 -1.45 -16.02
N ALA A 588 -23.85 -0.70 -16.13
CA ALA A 588 -25.09 -1.21 -16.69
C ALA A 588 -24.95 -1.62 -18.17
N ARG A 589 -24.10 -0.93 -18.95
CA ARG A 589 -23.78 -1.25 -20.35
C ARG A 589 -22.83 -2.43 -20.52
N ASP A 590 -22.14 -2.87 -19.48
CA ASP A 590 -21.14 -3.94 -19.57
C ASP A 590 -21.84 -5.29 -19.83
N GLU A 591 -21.76 -5.77 -21.07
CA GLU A 591 -22.47 -6.96 -21.53
C GLU A 591 -21.84 -8.25 -20.98
N ASP A 592 -20.51 -8.26 -20.86
CA ASP A 592 -19.72 -9.46 -20.55
C ASP A 592 -19.71 -9.79 -19.04
N ARG A 593 -19.99 -8.81 -18.17
CA ARG A 593 -19.75 -8.95 -16.72
C ARG A 593 -21.02 -8.74 -15.88
N PRO A 594 -21.74 -9.80 -15.50
CA PRO A 594 -22.97 -9.68 -14.71
C PRO A 594 -22.75 -9.02 -13.34
N ALA A 595 -21.60 -9.26 -12.70
CA ALA A 595 -21.26 -8.64 -11.41
C ALA A 595 -21.25 -7.10 -11.46
N ARG A 596 -20.85 -6.50 -12.59
CA ARG A 596 -20.88 -5.04 -12.78
C ARG A 596 -22.33 -4.54 -12.88
N ARG A 597 -23.20 -5.27 -13.57
CA ARG A 597 -24.64 -4.93 -13.66
C ARG A 597 -25.34 -5.04 -12.30
N SER A 598 -25.04 -6.08 -11.51
CA SER A 598 -25.53 -6.17 -10.13
C SER A 598 -25.03 -5.01 -9.25
N ALA A 599 -23.76 -4.60 -9.42
CA ALA A 599 -23.22 -3.44 -8.74
C ALA A 599 -23.90 -2.13 -9.19
N ALA A 600 -24.19 -1.97 -10.48
CA ALA A 600 -24.94 -0.84 -11.02
C ALA A 600 -26.30 -0.72 -10.33
N ALA A 601 -27.09 -1.79 -10.27
CA ALA A 601 -28.39 -1.79 -9.60
C ALA A 601 -28.29 -1.40 -8.11
N ARG A 602 -27.29 -1.93 -7.39
CA ARG A 602 -27.07 -1.64 -5.97
C ARG A 602 -26.70 -0.19 -5.72
N TYR A 603 -25.69 0.33 -6.42
CA TYR A 603 -25.21 1.70 -6.20
C TYR A 603 -26.16 2.75 -6.78
N ALA A 604 -26.93 2.43 -7.83
CA ALA A 604 -27.98 3.31 -8.32
C ALA A 604 -29.07 3.57 -7.26
N GLY A 605 -29.46 2.53 -6.51
CA GLY A 605 -30.40 2.67 -5.39
C GLY A 605 -29.85 3.53 -4.25
N LEU A 606 -28.57 3.40 -3.94
CA LEU A 606 -27.91 4.21 -2.91
C LEU A 606 -27.75 5.68 -3.32
N LEU A 607 -27.44 5.95 -4.60
CA LEU A 607 -27.30 7.30 -5.15
C LEU A 607 -28.64 8.01 -5.31
N GLN A 608 -29.73 7.28 -5.58
CA GLN A 608 -31.05 7.85 -5.80
C GLN A 608 -31.51 8.76 -4.65
N GLN A 609 -31.18 8.42 -3.40
CA GLN A 609 -31.57 9.21 -2.23
C GLN A 609 -30.71 10.48 -2.06
N ARG A 610 -29.56 10.57 -2.74
CA ARG A 610 -28.54 11.60 -2.55
C ARG A 610 -28.50 12.61 -3.70
N VAL A 611 -28.81 12.16 -4.91
CA VAL A 611 -28.65 12.94 -6.13
C VAL A 611 -29.85 13.85 -6.40
N THR A 612 -29.59 15.15 -6.52
CA THR A 612 -30.60 16.15 -6.88
C THR A 612 -30.41 16.74 -8.29
N ALA A 613 -29.20 16.67 -8.84
CA ALA A 613 -28.87 17.21 -10.15
C ALA A 613 -29.53 16.41 -11.29
N GLU A 614 -30.11 17.12 -12.26
CA GLU A 614 -30.86 16.50 -13.36
C GLU A 614 -29.97 15.65 -14.28
N GLY A 615 -28.72 16.07 -14.51
CA GLY A 615 -27.76 15.28 -15.31
C GLY A 615 -27.46 13.93 -14.68
N ASP A 616 -27.27 13.89 -13.37
CA ASP A 616 -26.98 12.66 -12.63
C ASP A 616 -28.21 11.76 -12.55
N ARG A 617 -29.41 12.32 -12.37
CA ARG A 617 -30.67 11.55 -12.48
C ARG A 617 -30.85 10.96 -13.88
N ALA A 618 -30.49 11.69 -14.93
CA ALA A 618 -30.56 11.18 -16.30
C ALA A 618 -29.61 9.98 -16.52
N LEU A 619 -28.42 9.98 -15.93
CA LEU A 619 -27.51 8.83 -15.94
C LEU A 619 -28.11 7.63 -15.22
N LEU A 620 -28.71 7.83 -14.05
CA LEU A 620 -29.38 6.76 -13.31
C LEU A 620 -30.59 6.20 -14.08
N ARG A 621 -31.38 7.06 -14.73
CA ARG A 621 -32.48 6.64 -15.63
C ARG A 621 -31.97 5.84 -16.82
N SER A 622 -30.88 6.29 -17.45
CA SER A 622 -30.21 5.58 -18.54
C SER A 622 -29.78 4.19 -18.09
N ALA A 623 -29.07 4.09 -16.96
CA ALA A 623 -28.64 2.82 -16.38
C ALA A 623 -29.80 1.85 -16.10
N ALA A 624 -30.85 2.33 -15.44
CA ALA A 624 -32.04 1.51 -15.16
C ALA A 624 -32.76 1.06 -16.45
N GLY A 625 -32.82 1.91 -17.47
CA GLY A 625 -33.36 1.55 -18.77
C GLY A 625 -32.58 0.45 -19.48
N ILE A 626 -31.24 0.51 -19.41
CA ILE A 626 -30.35 -0.53 -19.98
C ILE A 626 -30.57 -1.87 -19.28
N LEU A 627 -30.65 -1.88 -17.94
CA LEU A 627 -30.91 -3.10 -17.18
C LEU A 627 -32.28 -3.72 -17.51
N LEU A 628 -33.33 -2.90 -17.69
CA LEU A 628 -34.66 -3.38 -18.04
C LEU A 628 -34.77 -3.89 -19.49
N ALA A 629 -33.97 -3.36 -20.41
CA ALA A 629 -33.96 -3.81 -21.79
C ALA A 629 -33.43 -5.25 -21.94
N ARG A 630 -32.71 -5.76 -20.93
CA ARG A 630 -32.07 -7.08 -20.94
C ARG A 630 -32.93 -8.10 -20.18
N PRO A 631 -33.48 -9.12 -20.86
CA PRO A 631 -34.32 -10.13 -20.20
C PRO A 631 -33.55 -11.04 -19.22
N GLU A 632 -32.26 -11.26 -19.48
CA GLU A 632 -31.38 -12.13 -18.67
C GLU A 632 -31.13 -11.56 -17.26
N ASP A 633 -31.20 -10.24 -17.10
CA ASP A 633 -30.98 -9.53 -15.83
C ASP A 633 -32.29 -9.35 -15.05
N GLY A 634 -33.23 -10.30 -15.18
CA GLY A 634 -34.57 -10.23 -14.60
C GLY A 634 -34.58 -10.08 -13.07
N ASP A 635 -33.54 -10.55 -12.39
CA ASP A 635 -33.34 -10.36 -10.95
C ASP A 635 -33.02 -8.91 -10.55
N LEU A 636 -32.52 -8.10 -11.49
CA LEU A 636 -32.22 -6.68 -11.32
C LEU A 636 -33.39 -5.76 -11.69
N HIS A 637 -34.42 -6.27 -12.38
CA HIS A 637 -35.54 -5.47 -12.88
C HIS A 637 -36.32 -4.78 -11.76
N ALA A 638 -36.51 -5.42 -10.61
CA ALA A 638 -37.16 -4.82 -9.45
C ALA A 638 -36.42 -3.57 -8.94
N ALA A 639 -35.08 -3.62 -8.89
CA ALA A 639 -34.26 -2.48 -8.48
C ALA A 639 -34.32 -1.34 -9.53
N ALA A 640 -34.25 -1.68 -10.82
CA ALA A 640 -34.35 -0.70 -11.90
C ALA A 640 -35.74 -0.02 -11.96
N LEU A 641 -36.83 -0.79 -11.76
CA LEU A 641 -38.20 -0.25 -11.69
C LEU A 641 -38.38 0.65 -10.47
N THR A 642 -37.85 0.26 -9.31
CA THR A 642 -37.85 1.11 -8.11
C THR A 642 -37.23 2.47 -8.40
N LEU A 643 -36.09 2.47 -9.12
CA LEU A 643 -35.40 3.69 -9.48
C LEU A 643 -36.25 4.58 -10.39
N LEU A 644 -36.81 4.01 -11.46
CA LEU A 644 -37.60 4.74 -12.46
C LEU A 644 -38.96 5.24 -11.96
N VAL A 645 -39.55 4.57 -10.97
CA VAL A 645 -40.83 4.97 -10.35
C VAL A 645 -40.64 6.15 -9.39
N ARG A 646 -39.52 6.17 -8.65
CA ARG A 646 -39.17 7.29 -7.77
C ARG A 646 -38.82 8.56 -8.54
N ASP A 647 -38.21 8.43 -9.72
CA ASP A 647 -37.96 9.57 -10.62
C ASP A 647 -39.29 10.16 -11.17
N PRO A 648 -39.59 11.45 -10.89
CA PRO A 648 -40.85 12.06 -11.31
C PRO A 648 -41.08 12.10 -12.83
N GLY A 649 -40.01 12.19 -13.63
CA GLY A 649 -40.10 12.29 -15.09
C GLY A 649 -40.44 10.95 -15.76
N THR A 650 -40.06 9.83 -15.16
CA THR A 650 -40.32 8.49 -15.69
C THR A 650 -41.41 7.71 -14.96
N ARG A 651 -41.85 8.18 -13.78
CA ARG A 651 -42.83 7.50 -12.91
C ARG A 651 -44.04 6.93 -13.66
N ASN A 652 -44.77 7.80 -14.36
CA ASN A 652 -46.03 7.42 -15.01
C ASN A 652 -45.85 6.31 -16.05
N ARG A 653 -44.70 6.28 -16.73
CA ARG A 653 -44.39 5.28 -17.75
C ARG A 653 -44.08 3.91 -17.16
N HIS A 654 -43.37 3.87 -16.03
CA HIS A 654 -42.85 2.62 -15.45
C HIS A 654 -43.67 2.06 -14.30
N LEU A 655 -44.55 2.86 -13.69
CA LEU A 655 -45.42 2.42 -12.60
C LEU A 655 -46.27 1.17 -12.95
N PRO A 656 -46.93 1.07 -14.12
CA PRO A 656 -47.69 -0.13 -14.47
C PRO A 656 -46.84 -1.41 -14.54
N ALA A 657 -45.56 -1.29 -14.93
CA ALA A 657 -44.64 -2.43 -14.95
C ALA A 657 -44.22 -2.82 -13.52
N ALA A 658 -43.88 -1.85 -12.67
CA ALA A 658 -43.55 -2.08 -11.27
C ALA A 658 -44.70 -2.75 -10.51
N LEU A 659 -45.94 -2.26 -10.68
CA LEU A 659 -47.12 -2.84 -10.04
C LEU A 659 -47.40 -4.28 -10.49
N ARG A 660 -47.14 -4.62 -11.76
CA ARG A 660 -47.25 -6.01 -12.24
C ARG A 660 -46.20 -6.93 -11.62
N VAL A 661 -44.95 -6.49 -11.53
CA VAL A 661 -43.86 -7.28 -10.92
C VAL A 661 -44.11 -7.47 -9.42
N PHE A 662 -44.56 -6.42 -8.73
CA PHE A 662 -44.99 -6.49 -7.34
C PHE A 662 -46.15 -7.47 -7.14
N ALA A 663 -47.20 -7.35 -7.96
CA ALA A 663 -48.35 -8.25 -7.91
C ALA A 663 -47.98 -9.70 -8.26
N ALA A 664 -47.03 -9.93 -9.17
CA ALA A 664 -46.51 -11.26 -9.49
C ALA A 664 -45.71 -11.89 -8.34
N GLY A 665 -45.23 -11.07 -7.41
CA GLY A 665 -44.76 -11.50 -6.12
C GLY A 665 -43.26 -11.40 -5.90
N ASP A 666 -42.57 -10.55 -6.66
CA ASP A 666 -41.16 -10.26 -6.43
C ASP A 666 -40.96 -9.52 -5.09
N PRO A 667 -40.22 -10.09 -4.12
CA PRO A 667 -39.99 -9.47 -2.82
C PRO A 667 -39.02 -8.28 -2.88
N ARG A 668 -38.30 -8.06 -3.99
CA ARG A 668 -37.31 -6.98 -4.14
C ARG A 668 -37.94 -5.62 -4.44
N LEU A 669 -39.25 -5.56 -4.71
CA LEU A 669 -40.00 -4.31 -4.81
C LEU A 669 -40.56 -3.92 -3.43
N PRO A 670 -40.06 -2.85 -2.80
CA PRO A 670 -40.47 -2.45 -1.46
C PRO A 670 -41.91 -1.93 -1.43
N VAL A 671 -42.64 -2.21 -0.33
CA VAL A 671 -44.00 -1.66 -0.12
C VAL A 671 -43.93 -0.16 0.15
N GLU A 672 -42.81 0.33 0.65
CA GLU A 672 -42.49 1.75 0.87
C GLU A 672 -42.59 2.54 -0.45
N LEU A 673 -42.15 1.95 -1.58
CA LEU A 673 -42.31 2.56 -2.90
C LEU A 673 -43.79 2.80 -3.25
N LEU A 674 -44.67 1.86 -2.86
CA LEU A 674 -46.10 1.99 -3.10
C LEU A 674 -46.70 3.10 -2.24
N ALA A 675 -46.25 3.24 -1.00
CA ALA A 675 -46.65 4.33 -0.11
C ALA A 675 -46.26 5.71 -0.68
N GLU A 676 -45.07 5.82 -1.26
CA GLU A 676 -44.58 7.06 -1.89
C GLU A 676 -45.42 7.49 -3.11
N VAL A 677 -45.87 6.55 -3.94
CA VAL A 677 -46.66 6.86 -5.15
C VAL A 677 -48.17 6.87 -4.93
N PHE A 678 -48.64 6.32 -3.81
CA PHE A 678 -50.05 6.19 -3.47
C PHE A 678 -50.85 7.50 -3.60
N PRO A 679 -50.36 8.67 -3.12
CA PRO A 679 -51.14 9.91 -3.21
C PRO A 679 -51.49 10.34 -4.65
N ALA A 680 -50.67 9.95 -5.64
CA ALA A 680 -50.88 10.28 -7.04
C ALA A 680 -51.61 9.15 -7.80
N HIS A 681 -51.52 7.90 -7.34
CA HIS A 681 -52.04 6.72 -8.04
C HIS A 681 -52.70 5.72 -7.08
N PRO A 682 -53.79 6.09 -6.37
CA PRO A 682 -54.38 5.23 -5.35
C PRO A 682 -54.95 3.93 -5.93
N GLU A 683 -55.78 4.01 -6.97
CA GLU A 683 -56.47 2.84 -7.54
C GLU A 683 -55.51 1.78 -8.11
N PRO A 684 -54.49 2.12 -8.94
CA PRO A 684 -53.53 1.13 -9.43
C PRO A 684 -52.74 0.46 -8.30
N VAL A 685 -52.37 1.21 -7.26
CA VAL A 685 -51.63 0.67 -6.10
C VAL A 685 -52.50 -0.28 -5.30
N LEU A 686 -53.75 0.09 -5.03
CA LEU A 686 -54.69 -0.80 -4.33
C LEU A 686 -54.94 -2.08 -5.12
N ALA A 687 -55.14 -1.99 -6.44
CA ALA A 687 -55.31 -3.18 -7.29
C ALA A 687 -54.10 -4.13 -7.22
N ALA A 688 -52.88 -3.59 -7.23
CA ALA A 688 -51.66 -4.40 -7.11
C ALA A 688 -51.50 -5.04 -5.73
N LEU A 689 -51.82 -4.30 -4.66
CA LEU A 689 -51.83 -4.83 -3.29
C LEU A 689 -52.85 -5.96 -3.13
N ARG A 690 -54.08 -5.79 -3.63
CA ARG A 690 -55.10 -6.85 -3.65
C ARG A 690 -54.62 -8.09 -4.41
N ALA A 691 -54.11 -7.90 -5.62
CA ALA A 691 -53.60 -9.00 -6.43
C ALA A 691 -52.44 -9.74 -5.73
N ARG A 692 -51.55 -9.02 -5.03
CA ARG A 692 -50.45 -9.60 -4.27
C ARG A 692 -50.95 -10.38 -3.04
N LEU A 693 -51.89 -9.83 -2.30
CA LEU A 693 -52.49 -10.44 -1.11
C LEU A 693 -53.38 -11.65 -1.43
N ALA A 694 -53.98 -11.70 -2.62
CA ALA A 694 -54.80 -12.83 -3.08
C ALA A 694 -53.99 -14.05 -3.57
N ARG A 695 -52.65 -13.94 -3.65
CA ARG A 695 -51.81 -15.06 -4.12
C ARG A 695 -51.60 -16.10 -3.02
N PRO A 696 -51.66 -17.40 -3.34
CA PRO A 696 -51.34 -18.45 -2.39
C PRO A 696 -49.85 -18.44 -2.01
N GLY A 697 -49.56 -18.58 -0.71
CA GLY A 697 -48.21 -18.69 -0.13
C GLY A 697 -47.86 -17.56 0.85
N ASP A 698 -46.71 -17.68 1.54
CA ASP A 698 -46.28 -16.79 2.64
C ASP A 698 -45.98 -15.32 2.23
N GLY A 699 -46.10 -14.99 0.95
CA GLY A 699 -45.81 -13.64 0.43
C GLY A 699 -46.81 -12.57 0.89
N GLY A 700 -48.07 -12.94 1.16
CA GLY A 700 -49.10 -12.01 1.64
C GLY A 700 -48.82 -11.49 3.05
N GLY A 701 -48.36 -12.38 3.93
CA GLY A 701 -47.97 -12.04 5.30
C GLY A 701 -46.83 -11.02 5.38
N ALA A 702 -45.80 -11.17 4.54
CA ALA A 702 -44.71 -10.20 4.46
C ALA A 702 -45.19 -8.80 4.03
N VAL A 703 -46.18 -8.72 3.13
CA VAL A 703 -46.77 -7.45 2.70
C VAL A 703 -47.59 -6.83 3.82
N LEU A 704 -48.40 -7.61 4.54
CA LEU A 704 -49.13 -7.12 5.72
C LEU A 704 -48.17 -6.60 6.79
N ARG A 705 -47.07 -7.32 7.07
CA ARG A 705 -46.02 -6.88 8.01
C ARG A 705 -45.41 -5.53 7.60
N ALA A 706 -45.08 -5.36 6.33
CA ALA A 706 -44.53 -4.11 5.81
C ALA A 706 -45.57 -2.97 5.88
N LEU A 707 -46.82 -3.21 5.48
CA LEU A 707 -47.92 -2.25 5.61
C LEU A 707 -48.15 -1.83 7.07
N ALA A 708 -47.92 -2.74 8.02
CA ALA A 708 -48.05 -2.45 9.44
C ALA A 708 -47.06 -1.37 9.91
N GLY A 709 -45.86 -1.34 9.33
CA GLY A 709 -44.81 -0.36 9.68
C GLY A 709 -44.93 0.99 8.98
N LEU A 710 -45.93 1.20 8.11
CA LEU A 710 -46.04 2.45 7.35
C LEU A 710 -46.82 3.54 8.09
N ASP A 711 -46.23 4.73 8.16
CA ASP A 711 -46.86 5.92 8.75
C ASP A 711 -47.70 6.74 7.77
N THR A 712 -47.83 6.31 6.50
CA THR A 712 -48.53 7.09 5.47
C THR A 712 -50.05 7.05 5.70
N PRO A 713 -50.71 8.15 6.13
CA PRO A 713 -52.10 8.11 6.58
C PRO A 713 -53.07 7.75 5.46
N ALA A 714 -52.82 8.25 4.25
CA ALA A 714 -53.68 8.04 3.08
C ALA A 714 -53.77 6.55 2.69
N LEU A 715 -52.64 5.84 2.69
CA LEU A 715 -52.62 4.40 2.42
C LEU A 715 -53.21 3.61 3.60
N ALA A 716 -52.85 3.98 4.83
CA ALA A 716 -53.27 3.28 6.04
C ALA A 716 -54.80 3.20 6.20
N LEU A 717 -55.54 4.23 5.75
CA LEU A 717 -57.02 4.23 5.74
C LEU A 717 -57.61 3.11 4.85
N HIS A 718 -56.93 2.75 3.77
CA HIS A 718 -57.39 1.73 2.83
C HIS A 718 -56.92 0.32 3.21
N VAL A 719 -55.83 0.20 3.99
CA VAL A 719 -55.29 -1.09 4.45
C VAL A 719 -56.32 -1.89 5.26
N ALA A 720 -57.20 -1.23 6.02
CA ALA A 720 -58.28 -1.91 6.74
C ALA A 720 -59.20 -2.73 5.81
N GLY A 721 -59.49 -2.22 4.60
CA GLY A 721 -60.24 -2.95 3.58
C GLY A 721 -59.43 -4.13 3.02
N LEU A 722 -58.14 -3.91 2.73
CA LEU A 722 -57.24 -4.96 2.24
C LEU A 722 -57.07 -6.12 3.23
N VAL A 723 -57.00 -5.83 4.53
CA VAL A 723 -56.93 -6.86 5.59
C VAL A 723 -58.21 -7.69 5.63
N ARG A 724 -59.38 -7.06 5.45
CA ARG A 724 -60.66 -7.79 5.36
C ARG A 724 -60.72 -8.69 4.13
N GLU A 725 -60.34 -8.17 2.96
CA GLU A 725 -60.26 -8.95 1.73
C GLU A 725 -59.26 -10.11 1.86
N TYR A 726 -58.14 -9.91 2.57
CA TYR A 726 -57.17 -10.97 2.87
C TYR A 726 -57.76 -12.09 3.73
N ILE A 727 -58.46 -11.72 4.81
CA ILE A 727 -59.13 -12.67 5.71
C ILE A 727 -60.21 -13.46 4.96
N ASP A 728 -60.98 -12.80 4.10
CA ASP A 728 -62.01 -13.45 3.29
C ASP A 728 -61.40 -14.46 2.29
N ALA A 729 -60.20 -14.17 1.78
CA ALA A 729 -59.47 -15.06 0.86
C ALA A 729 -58.69 -16.19 1.56
N HIS A 730 -58.29 -16.00 2.84
CA HIS A 730 -57.47 -16.93 3.62
C HIS A 730 -58.06 -17.14 5.04
N PRO A 731 -59.24 -17.78 5.17
CA PRO A 731 -59.99 -17.85 6.42
C PRO A 731 -59.27 -18.61 7.54
N GLU A 732 -58.33 -19.49 7.19
CA GLU A 732 -57.47 -20.25 8.11
C GLU A 732 -56.25 -19.47 8.62
N ASP A 733 -55.84 -18.38 7.95
CA ASP A 733 -54.62 -17.63 8.30
C ASP A 733 -54.88 -16.47 9.26
N GLY A 734 -55.07 -16.82 10.53
CA GLY A 734 -55.15 -15.84 11.61
C GLY A 734 -53.80 -15.19 11.96
N THR A 735 -52.68 -15.84 11.66
CA THR A 735 -51.36 -15.48 12.17
C THR A 735 -50.89 -14.14 11.62
N HIS A 736 -50.91 -13.96 10.30
CA HIS A 736 -50.43 -12.72 9.67
C HIS A 736 -51.34 -11.51 9.93
N THR A 737 -52.65 -11.75 10.02
CA THR A 737 -53.62 -10.71 10.41
C THR A 737 -53.35 -10.24 11.85
N ALA A 738 -53.11 -11.16 12.76
CA ALA A 738 -52.80 -10.83 14.15
C ALA A 738 -51.44 -10.11 14.27
N GLU A 739 -50.43 -10.54 13.53
CA GLU A 739 -49.12 -9.88 13.46
C GLU A 739 -49.23 -8.44 12.93
N TYR A 740 -50.05 -8.18 11.90
CA TYR A 740 -50.35 -6.83 11.43
C TYR A 740 -50.92 -5.94 12.55
N VAL A 741 -51.90 -6.45 13.30
CA VAL A 741 -52.50 -5.73 14.43
C VAL A 741 -51.46 -5.49 15.52
N ASP A 742 -50.63 -6.50 15.84
CA ASP A 742 -49.58 -6.42 16.85
C ASP A 742 -48.58 -5.31 16.55
N LEU A 743 -48.07 -5.24 15.31
CA LEU A 743 -47.14 -4.21 14.88
C LEU A 743 -47.78 -2.82 14.82
N ARG A 744 -49.05 -2.71 14.40
CA ARG A 744 -49.76 -1.42 14.41
C ARG A 744 -50.02 -0.92 15.81
N LEU A 745 -50.29 -1.80 16.77
CA LEU A 745 -50.50 -1.41 18.17
C LEU A 745 -49.27 -0.68 18.76
N GLU A 746 -48.08 -0.97 18.27
CA GLU A 746 -46.83 -0.32 18.72
C GLU A 746 -46.68 1.13 18.23
N HIS A 747 -47.51 1.59 17.28
CA HIS A 747 -47.60 3.00 16.89
C HIS A 747 -48.37 3.85 17.93
N GLY A 748 -48.78 3.25 19.05
CA GLY A 748 -49.36 3.94 20.20
C GLY A 748 -50.77 4.51 19.94
N PRO A 749 -51.13 5.65 20.55
CA PRO A 749 -52.48 6.22 20.46
C PRO A 749 -52.94 6.53 19.03
N ALA A 750 -52.01 6.82 18.11
CA ALA A 750 -52.31 7.10 16.71
C ALA A 750 -52.94 5.89 15.98
N ALA A 751 -52.60 4.66 16.40
CA ALA A 751 -53.15 3.44 15.83
C ALA A 751 -54.64 3.24 16.13
N ARG A 752 -55.16 3.87 17.20
CA ARG A 752 -56.54 3.70 17.66
C ARG A 752 -57.56 4.03 16.56
N ALA A 753 -57.32 5.10 15.80
CA ALA A 753 -58.22 5.55 14.74
C ALA A 753 -58.41 4.52 13.61
N LEU A 754 -57.42 3.64 13.40
CA LEU A 754 -57.43 2.62 12.35
C LEU A 754 -57.82 1.24 12.89
N LEU A 755 -57.26 0.86 14.05
CA LEU A 755 -57.45 -0.47 14.61
C LEU A 755 -58.83 -0.66 15.25
N LEU A 756 -59.38 0.36 15.91
CA LEU A 756 -60.70 0.23 16.55
C LEU A 756 -61.80 -0.03 15.51
N PRO A 757 -61.96 0.75 14.42
CA PRO A 757 -62.95 0.43 13.39
C PRO A 757 -62.69 -0.89 12.67
N LEU A 758 -61.41 -1.25 12.45
CA LEU A 758 -61.05 -2.52 11.81
C LEU A 758 -61.48 -3.71 12.68
N VAL A 759 -61.03 -3.78 13.93
CA VAL A 759 -61.31 -4.89 14.84
C VAL A 759 -62.80 -4.94 15.18
N THR A 760 -63.44 -3.81 15.48
CA THR A 760 -64.89 -3.79 15.77
C THR A 760 -65.68 -4.34 14.59
N GLY A 761 -65.36 -3.96 13.35
CA GLY A 761 -66.12 -4.47 12.21
C GLY A 761 -65.70 -5.87 11.72
N LEU A 762 -64.50 -6.36 12.09
CA LEU A 762 -64.13 -7.79 11.96
C LEU A 762 -64.90 -8.67 12.94
N LEU A 763 -65.42 -8.10 14.02
CA LEU A 763 -66.22 -8.84 15.00
C LEU A 763 -67.71 -8.67 14.74
N ARG A 764 -68.21 -7.44 14.60
CA ARG A 764 -69.65 -7.12 14.62
C ARG A 764 -70.32 -7.07 13.25
N ASP A 765 -69.67 -6.47 12.24
CA ASP A 765 -70.31 -6.25 10.94
C ASP A 765 -70.29 -7.53 10.08
N ARG A 766 -69.10 -8.12 9.95
CA ARG A 766 -68.87 -9.39 9.24
C ARG A 766 -67.91 -10.22 10.10
N PRO A 767 -68.43 -11.11 10.97
CA PRO A 767 -67.61 -11.85 11.91
C PRO A 767 -66.50 -12.65 11.21
N ALA A 768 -65.26 -12.40 11.59
CA ALA A 768 -64.10 -13.11 11.08
C ALA A 768 -64.11 -14.59 11.51
N PRO A 769 -63.48 -15.49 10.73
CA PRO A 769 -63.39 -16.91 11.06
C PRO A 769 -62.76 -17.15 12.45
N PRO A 770 -63.10 -18.28 13.13
CA PRO A 770 -62.59 -18.59 14.46
C PRO A 770 -61.05 -18.57 14.56
N ALA A 771 -60.34 -19.03 13.52
CA ALA A 771 -58.88 -19.02 13.49
C ALA A 771 -58.28 -17.60 13.58
N VAL A 772 -58.88 -16.63 12.88
CA VAL A 772 -58.47 -15.22 12.92
C VAL A 772 -58.80 -14.60 14.28
N ARG A 773 -59.99 -14.85 14.82
CA ARG A 773 -60.37 -14.36 16.15
C ARG A 773 -59.48 -14.94 17.26
N ALA A 774 -59.12 -16.22 17.17
CA ALA A 774 -58.21 -16.88 18.11
C ALA A 774 -56.78 -16.30 18.04
N ALA A 775 -56.32 -15.92 16.84
CA ALA A 775 -55.03 -15.25 16.69
C ALA A 775 -55.05 -13.80 17.22
N LEU A 776 -56.13 -13.05 16.95
CA LEU A 776 -56.35 -11.72 17.52
C LEU A 776 -56.43 -11.76 19.06
N ALA A 777 -57.13 -12.74 19.61
CA ALA A 777 -57.17 -13.01 21.06
C ALA A 777 -55.76 -13.10 21.67
N ARG A 778 -54.85 -13.86 21.05
CA ARG A 778 -53.47 -13.99 21.53
C ARG A 778 -52.72 -12.67 21.55
N VAL A 779 -52.87 -11.85 20.49
CA VAL A 779 -52.21 -10.54 20.38
C VAL A 779 -52.80 -9.56 21.39
N LEU A 780 -54.13 -9.44 21.47
CA LEU A 780 -54.80 -8.50 22.38
C LEU A 780 -54.59 -8.86 23.85
N ALA A 781 -54.53 -10.15 24.18
CA ALA A 781 -54.20 -10.66 25.51
C ALA A 781 -52.68 -10.84 25.73
N GLY A 782 -51.82 -10.35 24.85
CA GLY A 782 -50.36 -10.35 25.02
C GLY A 782 -49.88 -9.36 26.09
N SER A 783 -48.57 -9.35 26.36
CA SER A 783 -47.94 -8.44 27.34
C SER A 783 -47.82 -7.00 26.81
N GLY A 784 -47.45 -6.83 25.54
CA GLY A 784 -47.32 -5.55 24.83
C GLY A 784 -46.31 -4.55 25.45
N SER A 785 -45.91 -3.54 24.67
CA SER A 785 -45.16 -2.40 25.21
C SER A 785 -46.05 -1.46 26.04
N THR A 786 -45.44 -0.49 26.72
CA THR A 786 -46.18 0.57 27.42
C THR A 786 -47.09 1.38 26.49
N ALA A 787 -46.70 1.55 25.22
CA ALA A 787 -47.48 2.30 24.23
C ALA A 787 -48.72 1.53 23.74
N SER A 788 -48.64 0.20 23.60
CA SER A 788 -49.74 -0.61 23.06
C SER A 788 -50.76 -1.06 24.09
N ARG A 789 -50.40 -1.14 25.38
CA ARG A 789 -51.25 -1.67 26.47
C ARG A 789 -52.66 -1.06 26.57
N PRO A 790 -52.86 0.27 26.51
CA PRO A 790 -54.21 0.85 26.65
C PRO A 790 -55.15 0.40 25.52
N LEU A 791 -54.67 0.43 24.27
CA LEU A 791 -55.45 0.05 23.11
C LEU A 791 -55.68 -1.47 23.04
N ARG A 792 -54.68 -2.28 23.43
CA ARG A 792 -54.86 -3.74 23.59
C ARG A 792 -55.99 -4.06 24.56
N ALA A 793 -56.04 -3.38 25.71
CA ALA A 793 -57.09 -3.58 26.71
C ALA A 793 -58.47 -3.17 26.16
N GLU A 794 -58.58 -2.02 25.49
CA GLU A 794 -59.83 -1.56 24.87
C GLU A 794 -60.35 -2.58 23.83
N LEU A 795 -59.49 -3.03 22.92
CA LEU A 795 -59.86 -3.99 21.88
C LEU A 795 -60.13 -5.40 22.43
N LEU A 796 -59.45 -5.80 23.50
CA LEU A 796 -59.71 -7.06 24.19
C LEU A 796 -61.11 -7.07 24.82
N GLU A 797 -61.54 -5.96 25.41
CA GLU A 797 -62.92 -5.83 25.92
C GLU A 797 -63.94 -5.92 24.79
N VAL A 798 -63.69 -5.31 23.63
CA VAL A 798 -64.55 -5.44 22.43
C VAL A 798 -64.68 -6.91 21.98
N LEU A 799 -63.57 -7.66 22.00
CA LEU A 799 -63.55 -9.09 21.69
C LEU A 799 -64.36 -9.91 22.71
N LEU A 800 -64.13 -9.68 24.00
CA LEU A 800 -64.83 -10.38 25.08
C LEU A 800 -66.33 -10.09 25.09
N GLU A 801 -66.74 -8.83 24.85
CA GLU A 801 -68.15 -8.44 24.72
C GLU A 801 -68.80 -9.16 23.52
N PHE A 802 -68.09 -9.23 22.38
CA PHE A 802 -68.57 -9.97 21.22
C PHE A 802 -68.75 -11.47 21.52
N GLU A 803 -67.73 -12.14 22.06
CA GLU A 803 -67.80 -13.56 22.42
C GLU A 803 -68.85 -13.83 23.52
N GLN A 804 -69.11 -12.86 24.39
CA GLN A 804 -70.17 -12.97 25.40
C GLN A 804 -71.57 -12.99 24.79
N VAL A 805 -71.79 -12.22 23.71
CA VAL A 805 -73.08 -12.09 23.00
C VAL A 805 -73.30 -13.23 22.00
N THR A 806 -72.27 -13.61 21.25
CA THR A 806 -72.38 -14.64 20.18
C THR A 806 -72.08 -16.05 20.68
N GLY A 807 -71.19 -16.21 21.67
CA GLY A 807 -71.07 -17.34 22.59
C GLY A 807 -70.81 -18.72 21.99
N ARG A 808 -69.98 -18.86 20.94
CA ARG A 808 -69.94 -20.12 20.17
C ARG A 808 -68.59 -20.71 19.75
N ASP A 809 -67.44 -20.07 19.97
CA ASP A 809 -66.16 -20.60 19.47
C ASP A 809 -65.15 -20.89 20.59
N PRO A 810 -65.08 -22.15 21.08
CA PRO A 810 -64.18 -22.51 22.18
C PRO A 810 -62.70 -22.29 21.85
N ASP A 811 -62.31 -22.32 20.57
CA ASP A 811 -60.93 -22.13 20.12
C ASP A 811 -60.41 -20.71 20.39
N VAL A 812 -61.28 -19.69 20.31
CA VAL A 812 -60.94 -18.30 20.63
C VAL A 812 -60.71 -18.15 22.13
N LEU A 813 -61.58 -18.75 22.93
CA LEU A 813 -61.50 -18.70 24.39
C LEU A 813 -60.31 -19.52 24.93
N GLU A 814 -60.00 -20.66 24.33
CA GLU A 814 -58.78 -21.41 24.67
C GLU A 814 -57.51 -20.62 24.35
N ALA A 815 -57.49 -19.91 23.21
CA ALA A 815 -56.39 -19.02 22.86
C ALA A 815 -56.23 -17.85 23.85
N LEU A 816 -57.34 -17.28 24.34
CA LEU A 816 -57.33 -16.28 25.41
C LEU A 816 -56.79 -16.83 26.72
N LEU A 817 -57.18 -18.04 27.11
CA LEU A 817 -56.69 -18.70 28.33
C LEU A 817 -55.18 -18.90 28.27
N ARG A 818 -54.67 -19.43 27.16
CA ARG A 818 -53.23 -19.66 26.94
C ARG A 818 -52.45 -18.33 26.95
N ALA A 819 -52.94 -17.30 26.25
CA ALA A 819 -52.31 -15.97 26.25
C ALA A 819 -52.36 -15.27 27.63
N ALA A 820 -53.45 -15.47 28.40
CA ALA A 820 -53.55 -14.97 29.76
C ALA A 820 -52.50 -15.61 30.68
N ALA A 821 -52.30 -16.93 30.54
CA ALA A 821 -51.28 -17.67 31.28
C ALA A 821 -49.86 -17.23 30.90
N ASP A 822 -49.52 -17.19 29.60
CA ASP A 822 -48.21 -16.76 29.12
C ASP A 822 -47.85 -15.34 29.57
N GLY A 823 -48.86 -14.44 29.60
CA GLY A 823 -48.70 -13.06 30.06
C GLY A 823 -48.65 -12.88 31.58
N SER A 824 -48.84 -13.93 32.38
CA SER A 824 -49.02 -13.83 33.84
C SER A 824 -47.81 -13.26 34.58
N GLY A 825 -46.59 -13.48 34.08
CA GLY A 825 -45.36 -12.91 34.67
C GLY A 825 -45.16 -11.40 34.41
N HIS A 826 -45.83 -10.85 33.41
CA HIS A 826 -45.68 -9.44 32.98
C HIS A 826 -46.93 -8.59 33.27
N ARG A 827 -48.06 -9.23 33.63
CA ARG A 827 -49.34 -8.59 33.93
C ARG A 827 -49.64 -8.68 35.43
N PRO A 828 -50.21 -7.62 36.04
CA PRO A 828 -50.65 -7.70 37.44
C PRO A 828 -51.59 -8.89 37.69
N GLU A 829 -51.36 -9.62 38.78
CA GLU A 829 -52.08 -10.84 39.15
C GLU A 829 -53.61 -10.66 39.08
N VAL A 830 -54.13 -9.53 39.59
CA VAL A 830 -55.58 -9.21 39.56
C VAL A 830 -56.15 -9.19 38.14
N ARG A 831 -55.42 -8.66 37.16
CA ARG A 831 -55.87 -8.61 35.77
C ARG A 831 -55.76 -9.98 35.10
N THR A 832 -54.73 -10.75 35.40
CA THR A 832 -54.57 -12.13 34.94
C THR A 832 -55.70 -13.01 35.48
N ARG A 833 -55.99 -12.90 36.79
CA ARG A 833 -57.11 -13.57 37.46
C ARG A 833 -58.44 -13.25 36.80
N ALA A 834 -58.72 -11.96 36.58
CA ALA A 834 -59.97 -11.51 35.96
C ALA A 834 -60.14 -12.04 34.53
N LEU A 835 -59.07 -12.05 33.72
CA LEU A 835 -59.10 -12.54 32.35
C LEU A 835 -59.30 -14.06 32.29
N VAL A 836 -58.58 -14.83 33.12
CA VAL A 836 -58.73 -16.30 33.21
C VAL A 836 -60.14 -16.66 33.69
N HIS A 837 -60.62 -15.99 34.74
CA HIS A 837 -61.96 -16.23 35.29
C HIS A 837 -63.06 -15.89 34.27
N ARG A 838 -62.98 -14.73 33.61
CA ARG A 838 -63.95 -14.32 32.59
C ARG A 838 -63.95 -15.25 31.38
N THR A 839 -62.78 -15.70 30.93
CA THR A 839 -62.64 -16.69 29.85
C THR A 839 -63.28 -18.02 30.24
N GLY A 840 -63.04 -18.48 31.48
CA GLY A 840 -63.65 -19.69 32.00
C GLY A 840 -65.18 -19.60 32.12
N MET A 841 -65.71 -18.48 32.62
CA MET A 841 -67.17 -18.22 32.69
C MET A 841 -67.85 -18.27 31.31
N LEU A 842 -67.13 -17.94 30.24
CA LEU A 842 -67.62 -18.08 28.87
C LEU A 842 -67.54 -19.52 28.37
N LEU A 843 -66.46 -20.24 28.68
CA LEU A 843 -66.26 -21.65 28.28
C LEU A 843 -67.21 -22.62 28.99
N VAL A 844 -67.52 -22.44 30.28
CA VAL A 844 -68.37 -23.38 31.04
C VAL A 844 -69.86 -23.33 30.69
N ARG A 845 -70.26 -22.42 29.78
CA ARG A 845 -71.63 -22.37 29.24
C ARG A 845 -72.01 -23.63 28.46
N THR A 846 -71.02 -24.42 28.02
CA THR A 846 -71.23 -25.72 27.38
C THR A 846 -70.40 -26.81 28.08
N PRO A 847 -70.87 -28.08 28.10
CA PRO A 847 -70.09 -29.19 28.67
C PRO A 847 -68.74 -29.39 27.95
N GLU A 848 -68.71 -29.17 26.63
CA GLU A 848 -67.50 -29.25 25.82
C GLU A 848 -66.50 -28.14 26.18
N GLY A 849 -66.98 -26.91 26.35
CA GLY A 849 -66.15 -25.78 26.75
C GLY A 849 -65.61 -25.92 28.19
N ALA A 850 -66.40 -26.46 29.12
CA ALA A 850 -65.93 -26.80 30.46
C ALA A 850 -64.76 -27.80 30.43
N ALA A 851 -64.86 -28.85 29.60
CA ALA A 851 -63.77 -29.82 29.42
C ALA A 851 -62.52 -29.22 28.76
N ARG A 852 -62.68 -28.28 27.81
CA ARG A 852 -61.57 -27.54 27.18
C ARG A 852 -60.90 -26.58 28.17
N PHE A 853 -61.67 -25.86 28.99
CA PHE A 853 -61.13 -24.97 30.01
C PHE A 853 -60.30 -25.73 31.04
N ASP A 854 -60.83 -26.83 31.58
CA ASP A 854 -60.13 -27.69 32.54
C ASP A 854 -58.81 -28.23 31.97
N ARG A 855 -58.84 -28.72 30.71
CA ARG A 855 -57.65 -29.20 30.01
C ARG A 855 -56.62 -28.08 29.80
N GLY A 856 -57.05 -26.96 29.21
CA GLY A 856 -56.19 -25.82 28.91
C GLY A 856 -55.59 -25.18 30.16
N LEU A 857 -56.34 -25.14 31.27
CA LEU A 857 -55.85 -24.63 32.56
C LEU A 857 -54.75 -25.53 33.14
N VAL A 858 -54.92 -26.85 33.06
CA VAL A 858 -53.91 -27.84 33.49
C VAL A 858 -52.66 -27.79 32.60
N GLU A 859 -52.84 -27.69 31.28
CA GLU A 859 -51.73 -27.54 30.32
C GLU A 859 -50.94 -26.26 30.60
N ALA A 860 -51.62 -25.11 30.72
CA ALA A 860 -50.98 -23.85 31.04
C ALA A 860 -50.26 -23.87 32.42
N ALA A 861 -50.84 -24.51 33.44
CA ALA A 861 -50.20 -24.68 34.74
C ALA A 861 -48.91 -25.53 34.67
N ARG A 862 -48.88 -26.51 33.76
CA ARG A 862 -47.70 -27.34 33.50
C ARG A 862 -46.64 -26.58 32.72
N ASP A 863 -47.04 -25.87 31.68
CA ASP A 863 -46.13 -25.33 30.66
C ASP A 863 -45.60 -23.93 31.02
N VAL A 864 -46.37 -23.12 31.76
CA VAL A 864 -45.99 -21.76 32.14
C VAL A 864 -45.41 -21.72 33.56
N PRO A 865 -44.15 -21.27 33.74
CA PRO A 865 -43.54 -21.13 35.06
C PRO A 865 -44.34 -20.19 35.97
N GLY A 866 -44.56 -20.59 37.22
CA GLY A 866 -45.28 -19.78 38.22
C GLY A 866 -46.80 -19.72 38.07
N PHE A 867 -47.37 -20.10 36.92
CA PHE A 867 -48.81 -20.02 36.68
C PHE A 867 -49.62 -20.98 37.57
N ALA A 868 -49.14 -22.21 37.79
CA ALA A 868 -49.77 -23.17 38.72
C ALA A 868 -49.96 -22.59 40.13
N ALA A 869 -48.94 -21.91 40.68
CA ALA A 869 -48.98 -21.31 42.01
C ALA A 869 -49.97 -20.14 42.10
N LEU A 870 -50.15 -19.38 41.01
CA LEU A 870 -51.18 -18.34 40.94
C LEU A 870 -52.59 -18.96 40.96
N VAL A 871 -52.82 -20.01 40.16
CA VAL A 871 -54.11 -20.70 40.08
C VAL A 871 -54.46 -21.37 41.41
N THR A 872 -53.52 -22.06 42.07
CA THR A 872 -53.74 -22.64 43.41
C THR A 872 -54.15 -21.56 44.43
N ARG A 873 -53.47 -20.41 44.40
CA ARG A 873 -53.79 -19.28 45.28
C ARG A 873 -55.19 -18.74 45.03
N TRP A 874 -55.60 -18.54 43.78
CA TRP A 874 -56.94 -18.07 43.46
C TRP A 874 -58.03 -19.06 43.90
N LEU A 875 -57.77 -20.37 43.73
CA LEU A 875 -58.64 -21.47 44.17
C LEU A 875 -58.76 -21.54 45.71
N ALA A 876 -57.71 -21.17 46.44
CA ALA A 876 -57.70 -21.10 47.90
C ALA A 876 -58.38 -19.81 48.42
N ASP A 877 -58.12 -18.67 47.78
CA ASP A 877 -58.63 -17.36 48.18
C ASP A 877 -60.14 -17.20 47.96
N ALA A 878 -60.69 -17.81 46.89
CA ALA A 878 -62.12 -17.73 46.57
C ALA A 878 -62.69 -19.06 46.03
N PRO A 879 -62.80 -20.10 46.87
CA PRO A 879 -63.16 -21.44 46.43
C PRO A 879 -64.55 -21.53 45.80
N GLN A 880 -65.51 -20.72 46.27
CA GLN A 880 -66.88 -20.71 45.72
C GLN A 880 -66.98 -20.03 44.34
N GLU A 881 -66.14 -19.03 44.08
CA GLU A 881 -66.07 -18.32 42.79
C GLU A 881 -65.53 -19.27 41.70
N TRP A 882 -64.43 -19.96 42.00
CA TRP A 882 -63.77 -20.84 41.03
C TRP A 882 -64.39 -22.23 40.88
N ALA A 883 -65.15 -22.71 41.87
CA ALA A 883 -65.89 -23.98 41.76
C ALA A 883 -66.97 -23.95 40.66
N ALA A 884 -67.45 -22.76 40.28
CA ALA A 884 -68.37 -22.58 39.15
C ALA A 884 -67.70 -22.76 37.79
N VAL A 885 -66.35 -22.77 37.74
CA VAL A 885 -65.58 -22.65 36.50
C VAL A 885 -64.56 -23.78 36.31
N VAL A 886 -63.95 -24.27 37.39
CA VAL A 886 -62.89 -25.30 37.37
C VAL A 886 -63.44 -26.62 37.92
N GLY A 887 -63.32 -27.69 37.15
CA GLY A 887 -63.75 -29.01 37.56
C GLY A 887 -62.90 -29.61 38.70
N PRO A 888 -63.47 -30.47 39.57
CA PRO A 888 -62.77 -31.07 40.71
C PRO A 888 -61.52 -31.89 40.33
N SER A 889 -61.48 -32.43 39.12
CA SER A 889 -60.34 -33.20 38.61
C SER A 889 -59.21 -32.27 38.14
N ALA A 890 -59.50 -31.20 37.40
CA ALA A 890 -58.50 -30.22 36.99
C ALA A 890 -57.87 -29.50 38.19
N ARG A 891 -58.70 -29.12 39.18
CA ARG A 891 -58.24 -28.56 40.46
C ARG A 891 -57.17 -29.44 41.13
N ARG A 892 -57.47 -30.73 41.33
CA ARG A 892 -56.54 -31.69 41.93
C ARG A 892 -55.25 -31.84 41.13
N THR A 893 -55.33 -31.80 39.80
CA THR A 893 -54.15 -31.91 38.92
C THR A 893 -53.28 -30.66 38.99
N VAL A 894 -53.84 -29.45 39.04
CA VAL A 894 -53.06 -28.20 39.21
C VAL A 894 -52.39 -28.15 40.58
N GLU A 895 -53.12 -28.48 41.65
CA GLU A 895 -52.57 -28.59 43.01
C GLU A 895 -51.42 -29.63 43.09
N ALA A 896 -51.56 -30.77 42.40
CA ALA A 896 -50.52 -31.80 42.32
C ALA A 896 -49.27 -31.34 41.54
N LEU A 897 -49.43 -30.56 40.47
CA LEU A 897 -48.31 -30.02 39.68
C LEU A 897 -47.47 -28.99 40.45
N GLU A 898 -48.08 -28.23 41.36
CA GLU A 898 -47.35 -27.34 42.27
C GLU A 898 -46.54 -28.13 43.29
N THR A 899 -47.15 -29.13 43.93
CA THR A 899 -46.48 -29.96 44.97
C THR A 899 -45.36 -30.86 44.44
N SER A 900 -45.33 -31.17 43.13
CA SER A 900 -44.39 -32.12 42.51
C SER A 900 -43.13 -31.48 41.90
N ARG A 901 -42.99 -30.13 41.87
CA ARG A 901 -41.79 -29.46 41.34
C ARG A 901 -40.69 -29.37 42.43
N PRO A 902 -39.44 -29.79 42.17
CA PRO A 902 -38.34 -29.59 43.12
C PRO A 902 -38.06 -28.09 43.29
N SER A 903 -37.86 -27.64 44.52
CA SER A 903 -37.50 -26.25 44.82
C SER A 903 -36.14 -25.92 44.19
N MET A 904 -36.14 -25.19 43.07
CA MET A 904 -34.92 -24.54 42.58
C MET A 904 -34.63 -23.30 43.42
N PRO A 905 -33.38 -23.05 43.85
CA PRO A 905 -33.05 -21.93 44.71
C PRO A 905 -33.19 -20.59 43.96
N MET A 906 -33.79 -19.62 44.64
CA MET A 906 -33.82 -18.21 44.26
C MET A 906 -32.40 -17.70 43.93
N PRO A 907 -32.15 -17.08 42.76
CA PRO A 907 -31.00 -16.22 42.60
C PRO A 907 -31.27 -14.94 43.39
N MET A 908 -30.42 -14.72 44.39
CA MET A 908 -30.36 -13.50 45.20
C MET A 908 -30.06 -12.31 44.28
N GLN A 909 -31.10 -11.55 43.89
CA GLN A 909 -30.91 -10.24 43.28
C GLN A 909 -30.49 -9.25 44.36
N ALA A 910 -29.26 -8.75 44.21
CA ALA A 910 -28.66 -7.72 45.03
C ALA A 910 -29.53 -6.45 45.06
N ALA A 911 -29.54 -5.81 46.23
CA ALA A 911 -30.18 -4.53 46.49
C ALA A 911 -29.73 -3.45 45.49
N GLY A 912 -30.61 -3.15 44.53
CA GLY A 912 -30.53 -1.98 43.65
C GLY A 912 -31.33 -0.81 44.25
N ARG A 913 -30.64 -0.02 45.08
CA ARG A 913 -30.89 1.38 45.46
C ARG A 913 -32.29 1.96 45.17
N GLU A 914 -33.00 2.21 46.26
CA GLU A 914 -33.94 3.32 46.40
C GLU A 914 -33.31 4.61 45.84
N HIS A 915 -33.91 5.20 44.82
CA HIS A 915 -33.80 6.63 44.57
C HIS A 915 -35.01 7.27 45.22
N GLY A 916 -34.73 8.00 46.30
CA GLY A 916 -35.72 8.72 47.09
C GLY A 916 -36.45 9.78 46.28
N SER A 917 -37.74 9.89 46.59
CA SER A 917 -38.59 11.01 46.21
C SER A 917 -38.23 12.25 47.05
N LEU A 918 -38.01 13.37 46.34
CA LEU A 918 -38.44 14.75 46.65
C LEU A 918 -37.96 15.44 47.94
N ARG A 919 -37.41 16.66 47.78
CA ARG A 919 -38.06 17.89 48.26
C ARG A 919 -37.44 19.18 47.64
N PRO A 920 -38.13 20.34 47.75
CA PRO A 920 -38.12 21.41 46.75
C PRO A 920 -37.16 22.57 47.08
N ALA A 921 -36.69 23.24 46.04
CA ALA A 921 -36.40 24.67 45.94
C ALA A 921 -36.17 25.00 44.46
#